data_AF-A0A427UXA3-F1
#
_entry.id   AF-A0A427UXA3-F1
#
_cell.length_a   1.000
_cell.length_b   1.000
_cell.length_c   1.000
_cell.angle_alpha   90.00
_cell.angle_beta   90.00
_cell.angle_gamma   90.00
#
_symmetry.space_group_name_H-M   'P 1'
#
loop_
_entity.id
_entity.type
_entity.pdbx_description
1 polymer ?
#
loop_
_entity_poly.entity_id
_entity_poly.type
_entity_poly.pdbx_seq_one_letter_code
_entity_poly.pdbx_strand_id
1 'polypeptide(L)'
;MPIETNNLKLLESERIRTDAEDGGGKYSGREIIDGQSNNLFNDISEMDRTTGRTSIQKIYAAVDTADTDALMGATVFISQNAQDPNVSAVLFSTDSWTDERTSAQNRIENYLAKGAQIAGTPLDTHWKGMKSLQVAMFPQEAESSIGKSIVLISNEGKALEVEQYLRITEVTTRTAIMMVDGKQVEYKIATYGLSDALKADFVGLSAKQWYGGEKSTTIIRDTIVADTGKYYSSANLKEAAQVGDYSVVAEDVYTQLVPSAQTETPMVNINAAGDSVALVKAKNGVLSKTFNNVAINTVSSLYVGSSVMPKSVEFTLFGSAITDVGGELKNAAGTSIGTINYQNGSIVWNTNAGAGTTNLTINFMPAATVTAPVESDLIYVNQENISFNWIRNLVPLPSPGSLQVSYLVQNQVYTLRDNGAGQLRGSDSSFGSGSIDYDTGTMALTTGELADVGSAILLTWSNMITAQERSGLTINKAYVEIPVNDSIVAGSLAVNWLLNGVAKSATDNGQGQFTGDATGTIDYADGVAKLMPTLLPNGGTTFNVSGQKGAKSSVQVTAVPTSGTISIELDNGSAALIPKSVKVRVPVKYMSYTGEVELRDMPIDATTGRLINGEGQQQGTINYSSRTMNITPSTTLEVIEREKIMRPYYGTHNTDQEAIEAGLLGMTIKYENTSETYTLNLNEVATAVTVSVSYRDSSAAQSWSDTIIGSILKTDLTEGFAEQILASSVRFTLAGSTYVDKLGSLYRNPSVTTGAGTAAGQIHYGNGAVELAAWDVGGANNPTLETLVTQLESVQTNQVSYRAPMIPIRAQSLTLSATKVEGGVLNIIPDGSGTIDTAECDGFFNFDQGYGQFVFRQKIEVTSANRAEIMAQDWYVAELEYTKDGKQWIHKPIMVLPETIKYSAVGYSYIPIDAELLGLSAVRLPIDGRVPIFRSGEIGIVSASKSQELPDYIAGKIYALADQRISWCELEDADGIKIPFDMYVVNYDYGKVTLNGDFALGNLTGPLTAKYRYQDMGLVRDVKINDQVTFTKPLTHNYDPANTIVGSALVIGDMQSRYTRKFVQSTWDSIWKDEVVGAAISANYNDTLYPIAVTNKGNIQERWAIVFTGNTSFRIIGETSGLIGTGVTTEDCEPINPVTNAPYFTIKKEGWGNGWASGNVLRFNTIAANHPIWVIRTVKQSEPTVLSDSFQIMLRGDIDRVA
;
A
#
# COMPACT_ATOMS: atom_id res chain seq x y z
N MET A 1 56.76 2.15 34.88
CA MET A 1 55.83 1.93 36.03
C MET A 1 54.65 1.22 35.42
N PRO A 2 54.03 0.22 36.07
CA PRO A 2 52.95 -0.51 35.43
C PRO A 2 51.86 0.47 34.98
N ILE A 3 51.37 0.31 33.75
CA ILE A 3 50.26 1.11 33.23
C ILE A 3 49.02 0.78 34.06
N GLU A 4 48.47 1.78 34.74
CA GLU A 4 47.26 1.69 35.54
C GLU A 4 46.05 2.25 34.77
N THR A 5 44.84 1.99 35.27
CA THR A 5 43.59 2.43 34.63
C THR A 5 43.54 3.96 34.44
N ASN A 6 44.10 4.73 35.38
CA ASN A 6 44.19 6.20 35.31
C ASN A 6 45.14 6.72 34.21
N ASN A 7 46.01 5.87 33.64
CA ASN A 7 46.89 6.23 32.54
C ASN A 7 46.22 6.07 31.17
N LEU A 8 45.08 5.37 31.09
CA LEU A 8 44.31 5.20 29.87
C LEU A 8 43.32 6.36 29.73
N LYS A 9 43.55 7.24 28.74
CA LYS A 9 42.79 8.48 28.59
C LYS A 9 42.17 8.61 27.20
N LEU A 10 41.03 9.29 27.13
CA LEU A 10 40.49 9.85 25.91
C LEU A 10 40.83 11.34 25.87
N LEU A 11 41.55 11.79 24.85
CA LEU A 11 41.99 13.17 24.71
C LEU A 11 41.19 13.90 23.62
N GLU A 12 40.95 15.19 23.84
CA GLU A 12 40.32 16.10 22.90
C GLU A 12 41.25 16.38 21.70
N SER A 13 40.66 16.50 20.51
CA SER A 13 41.31 17.13 19.36
C SER A 13 41.47 18.65 19.55
N GLU A 14 42.26 19.27 18.66
CA GLU A 14 42.52 20.72 18.62
C GLU A 14 41.20 21.49 18.59
N ARG A 15 40.26 21.04 17.74
CA ARG A 15 38.95 21.64 17.54
C ARG A 15 37.86 20.61 17.81
N ILE A 16 37.70 20.27 19.08
CA ILE A 16 36.57 19.46 19.58
C ILE A 16 35.29 20.33 19.64
N ARG A 17 34.11 19.70 19.51
CA ARG A 17 32.77 20.33 19.60
C ARG A 17 32.42 21.31 18.49
N THR A 18 33.20 21.32 17.42
CA THR A 18 32.82 21.98 16.17
C THR A 18 32.43 20.92 15.15
N ASP A 19 31.21 21.06 14.60
CA ASP A 19 30.72 20.24 13.49
C ASP A 19 30.95 20.95 12.14
N ALA A 20 31.82 21.97 12.12
CA ALA A 20 32.24 22.67 10.91
C ALA A 20 33.30 21.89 10.14
N GLU A 21 33.53 22.28 8.88
CA GLU A 21 34.47 21.63 7.95
C GLU A 21 35.88 21.43 8.53
N ASP A 22 36.34 22.38 9.36
CA ASP A 22 37.66 22.43 9.97
C ASP A 22 37.74 21.71 11.34
N GLY A 23 36.68 21.03 11.77
CA GLY A 23 36.63 20.32 13.05
C GLY A 23 37.62 19.16 13.14
N GLY A 24 38.07 18.81 14.35
CA GLY A 24 39.10 17.79 14.57
C GLY A 24 40.52 18.36 14.61
N GLY A 25 41.42 17.86 13.76
CA GLY A 25 42.83 18.28 13.72
C GLY A 25 43.73 17.45 14.63
N LYS A 26 44.79 18.07 15.18
CA LYS A 26 45.79 17.42 16.06
C LYS A 26 45.24 17.12 17.45
N TYR A 27 45.94 16.35 18.27
CA TYR A 27 45.57 16.18 19.68
C TYR A 27 45.90 17.46 20.48
N SER A 28 45.03 17.84 21.42
CA SER A 28 45.20 19.05 22.25
C SER A 28 45.75 18.79 23.65
N GLY A 29 45.88 17.51 24.04
CA GLY A 29 46.32 17.04 25.36
C GLY A 29 45.34 17.29 26.51
N ARG A 30 44.21 17.93 26.24
CA ARG A 30 43.09 18.03 27.19
C ARG A 30 42.35 16.69 27.24
N GLU A 31 41.95 16.30 28.45
CA GLU A 31 41.25 15.04 28.69
C GLU A 31 39.74 15.20 28.53
N ILE A 32 39.09 14.23 27.90
CA ILE A 32 37.64 14.08 27.89
C ILE A 32 37.27 13.39 29.20
N ILE A 33 36.90 14.20 30.19
CA ILE A 33 36.58 13.74 31.55
C ILE A 33 35.29 12.92 31.55
N ASP A 34 35.33 11.70 32.08
CA ASP A 34 34.16 10.84 32.16
C ASP A 34 33.06 11.44 33.06
N GLY A 35 31.80 11.29 32.67
CA GLY A 35 30.62 11.82 33.38
C GLY A 35 30.40 13.34 33.23
N GLN A 36 31.34 14.09 32.65
CA GLN A 36 31.14 15.52 32.41
C GLN A 36 30.24 15.76 31.19
N SER A 37 29.10 16.41 31.42
CA SER A 37 28.17 16.77 30.34
C SER A 37 28.82 17.71 29.32
N ASN A 38 28.51 17.50 28.04
CA ASN A 38 28.84 18.37 26.91
C ASN A 38 30.34 18.61 26.66
N ASN A 39 31.20 17.66 27.04
CA ASN A 39 32.63 17.72 26.71
C ASN A 39 33.00 17.03 25.38
N LEU A 40 32.20 16.08 24.88
CA LEU A 40 32.38 15.44 23.57
C LEU A 40 31.45 16.01 22.48
N PHE A 41 30.13 16.05 22.76
CA PHE A 41 29.12 16.61 21.86
C PHE A 41 28.36 17.76 22.51
N ASN A 42 27.81 18.66 21.71
CA ASN A 42 26.85 19.66 22.19
C ASN A 42 25.48 19.02 22.46
N ASP A 43 24.63 19.73 23.22
CA ASP A 43 23.23 19.35 23.43
C ASP A 43 22.50 19.09 22.12
N ILE A 44 21.53 18.17 22.15
CA ILE A 44 20.66 17.90 21.01
C ILE A 44 19.57 18.97 20.99
N SER A 45 19.51 19.76 19.91
CA SER A 45 18.52 20.82 19.76
C SER A 45 17.16 20.30 19.26
N GLU A 46 16.10 21.09 19.45
CA GLU A 46 14.77 20.81 18.88
C GLU A 46 14.81 20.74 17.35
N MET A 47 15.69 21.52 16.70
CA MET A 47 15.92 21.44 15.26
C MET A 47 16.53 20.08 14.89
N ASP A 48 17.52 19.59 15.63
CA ASP A 48 18.14 18.28 15.38
C ASP A 48 17.12 17.14 15.52
N ARG A 49 16.14 17.30 16.42
CA ARG A 49 15.01 16.37 16.62
C ARG A 49 13.94 16.47 15.55
N THR A 50 13.77 17.64 14.93
CA THR A 50 12.80 17.87 13.85
C THR A 50 13.32 17.38 12.51
N THR A 51 14.57 17.68 12.16
CA THR A 51 15.15 17.33 10.86
C THR A 51 15.91 16.00 10.88
N GLY A 52 16.34 15.55 12.05
CA GLY A 52 17.39 14.56 12.18
C GLY A 52 18.76 15.19 11.95
N ARG A 53 19.80 14.66 12.60
CA ARG A 53 21.19 15.16 12.46
C ARG A 53 22.24 14.09 12.69
N THR A 54 23.33 14.17 11.93
CA THR A 54 24.58 13.45 12.19
C THR A 54 25.70 14.42 12.55
N SER A 55 26.33 14.22 13.70
CA SER A 55 27.49 15.01 14.15
C SER A 55 28.73 14.13 14.28
N ILE A 56 29.89 14.67 13.89
CA ILE A 56 31.14 13.91 13.80
C ILE A 56 32.23 14.62 14.61
N GLN A 57 32.84 13.94 15.58
CA GLN A 57 33.84 14.52 16.49
C GLN A 57 35.08 13.64 16.59
N LYS A 58 36.27 14.24 16.58
CA LYS A 58 37.55 13.52 16.68
C LYS A 58 38.08 13.49 18.10
N ILE A 59 38.49 12.31 18.55
CA ILE A 59 39.11 12.05 19.85
C ILE A 59 40.40 11.24 19.67
N TYR A 60 41.20 11.14 20.73
CA TYR A 60 42.40 10.30 20.74
C TYR A 60 42.38 9.35 21.94
N ALA A 61 42.46 8.05 21.69
CA ALA A 61 42.80 7.08 22.72
C ALA A 61 44.30 7.20 23.04
N ALA A 62 44.70 7.37 24.30
CA ALA A 62 46.09 7.64 24.67
C ALA A 62 46.54 6.88 25.93
N VAL A 63 47.83 6.55 25.96
CA VAL A 63 48.54 6.06 27.15
C VAL A 63 49.37 7.20 27.72
N ASP A 64 48.99 7.70 28.90
CA ASP A 64 49.62 8.84 29.57
C ASP A 64 50.59 8.36 30.67
N THR A 65 51.74 7.82 30.26
CA THR A 65 52.85 7.45 31.16
C THR A 65 54.15 8.20 30.83
N ALA A 66 54.98 8.43 31.84
CA ALA A 66 56.27 9.10 31.70
C ALA A 66 57.41 8.17 31.21
N ASP A 67 57.07 6.95 30.80
CA ASP A 67 57.98 5.91 30.31
C ASP A 67 57.57 5.44 28.91
N THR A 68 58.10 4.31 28.46
CA THR A 68 57.76 3.66 27.19
C THR A 68 57.15 2.29 27.42
N ASP A 69 56.43 2.07 28.52
CA ASP A 69 55.78 0.78 28.76
C ASP A 69 54.69 0.59 27.69
N ALA A 70 54.51 -0.64 27.19
CA ALA A 70 53.60 -0.92 26.08
C ALA A 70 52.23 -1.37 26.59
N LEU A 71 51.17 -0.76 26.05
CA LEU A 71 49.81 -1.29 26.18
C LEU A 71 49.57 -2.27 25.03
N MET A 72 49.45 -3.56 25.35
CA MET A 72 49.32 -4.62 24.36
C MET A 72 47.86 -4.80 23.92
N GLY A 73 47.64 -5.05 22.63
CA GLY A 73 46.31 -5.39 22.11
C GLY A 73 45.23 -4.35 22.39
N ALA A 74 45.56 -3.06 22.29
CA ALA A 74 44.62 -1.99 22.61
C ALA A 74 43.39 -2.02 21.69
N THR A 75 42.21 -1.89 22.28
CA THR A 75 40.92 -1.89 21.59
C THR A 75 40.00 -0.81 22.17
N VAL A 76 39.15 -0.24 21.31
CA VAL A 76 38.13 0.74 21.69
C VAL A 76 36.76 0.29 21.20
N PHE A 77 35.76 0.36 22.06
CA PHE A 77 34.37 0.03 21.71
C PHE A 77 33.40 0.87 22.54
N ILE A 78 32.12 0.84 22.16
CA ILE A 78 31.04 1.47 22.92
C ILE A 78 30.62 0.52 24.03
N SER A 79 30.93 0.85 25.28
CA SER A 79 30.66 -0.02 26.44
C SER A 79 29.27 0.17 27.04
N GLN A 80 28.55 1.21 26.63
CA GLN A 80 27.16 1.47 26.98
C GLN A 80 26.50 2.28 25.87
N ASN A 81 25.34 1.82 25.39
CA ASN A 81 24.56 2.52 24.37
C ASN A 81 23.84 3.75 24.95
N ALA A 82 23.43 4.66 24.05
CA ALA A 82 22.54 5.76 24.41
C ALA A 82 21.24 5.25 25.03
N GLN A 83 20.67 6.00 25.97
CA GLN A 83 19.41 5.67 26.63
C GLN A 83 18.22 6.06 25.75
N ASP A 84 18.36 7.07 24.90
CA ASP A 84 17.36 7.40 23.90
C ASP A 84 17.49 6.46 22.68
N PRO A 85 16.48 5.65 22.35
CA PRO A 85 16.53 4.71 21.22
C PRO A 85 16.64 5.41 19.85
N ASN A 86 16.40 6.71 19.77
CA ASN A 86 16.54 7.51 18.56
C ASN A 86 17.94 8.12 18.39
N VAL A 87 18.85 7.88 19.34
CA VAL A 87 20.23 8.32 19.30
C VAL A 87 21.15 7.12 19.15
N SER A 88 22.05 7.15 18.16
CA SER A 88 23.10 6.14 18.00
C SER A 88 24.49 6.77 18.05
N ALA A 89 25.45 5.99 18.54
CA ALA A 89 26.87 6.34 18.54
C ALA A 89 27.66 5.31 17.73
N VAL A 90 28.60 5.76 16.90
CA VAL A 90 29.41 4.92 16.02
C VAL A 90 30.86 5.41 16.05
N LEU A 91 31.80 4.49 16.07
CA LEU A 91 33.23 4.76 16.01
C LEU A 91 33.77 4.41 14.62
N PHE A 92 34.67 5.23 14.08
CA PHE A 92 35.48 4.90 12.92
C PHE A 92 36.86 5.56 13.01
N SER A 93 37.80 5.16 12.15
CA SER A 93 39.13 5.80 12.05
C SER A 93 39.49 6.06 10.59
N THR A 94 40.21 7.15 10.36
CA THR A 94 40.92 7.47 9.10
C THR A 94 42.41 7.16 9.17
N ASP A 95 42.89 6.75 10.35
CA ASP A 95 44.30 6.53 10.71
C ASP A 95 45.20 7.76 10.51
N SER A 96 44.59 8.96 10.55
CA SER A 96 45.29 10.25 10.41
C SER A 96 45.30 11.05 11.71
N TRP A 97 46.49 11.51 12.10
CA TRP A 97 46.65 12.35 13.30
C TRP A 97 46.34 13.82 13.04
N THR A 98 46.12 14.23 11.80
CA THR A 98 45.98 15.65 11.42
C THR A 98 44.76 15.94 10.56
N ASP A 99 43.97 14.93 10.21
CA ASP A 99 42.78 15.14 9.39
C ASP A 99 41.69 15.93 10.12
N GLU A 100 40.95 16.67 9.32
CA GLU A 100 39.80 17.48 9.72
C GLU A 100 38.49 16.81 9.28
N ARG A 101 37.36 17.33 9.76
CA ARG A 101 36.02 16.77 9.59
C ARG A 101 35.70 16.54 8.12
N THR A 102 36.06 17.45 7.21
CA THR A 102 35.85 17.26 5.77
C THR A 102 36.52 16.02 5.22
N SER A 103 37.73 15.68 5.69
CA SER A 103 38.42 14.45 5.28
C SER A 103 37.71 13.20 5.82
N ALA A 104 37.24 13.25 7.06
CA ALA A 104 36.46 12.20 7.71
C ALA A 104 35.11 11.98 7.00
N GLN A 105 34.37 13.05 6.71
CA GLN A 105 33.12 13.03 5.94
C GLN A 105 33.34 12.42 4.56
N ASN A 106 34.36 12.87 3.82
CA ASN A 106 34.69 12.29 2.52
C ASN A 106 34.96 10.79 2.61
N ARG A 107 35.61 10.32 3.68
CA ARG A 107 35.85 8.89 3.91
C ARG A 107 34.56 8.12 4.18
N ILE A 108 33.64 8.67 4.98
CA ILE A 108 32.32 8.07 5.27
C ILE A 108 31.47 7.99 4.00
N GLU A 109 31.42 9.09 3.24
CA GLU A 109 30.63 9.20 2.02
C GLU A 109 31.19 8.38 0.85
N ASN A 110 32.45 7.93 0.91
CA ASN A 110 33.08 7.05 -0.08
C ASN A 110 32.55 5.59 -0.09
N TYR A 111 31.33 5.36 0.42
CA TYR A 111 30.64 4.08 0.33
C TYR A 111 30.24 3.71 -1.12
N LEU A 112 29.95 4.70 -1.96
CA LEU A 112 29.77 4.52 -3.40
C LEU A 112 30.97 5.06 -4.19
N ALA A 113 31.60 4.19 -4.99
CA ALA A 113 32.67 4.53 -5.94
C ALA A 113 32.15 4.67 -7.38
N LYS A 114 32.94 5.34 -8.22
CA LYS A 114 32.66 5.54 -9.65
C LYS A 114 32.64 4.20 -10.40
N GLY A 115 31.51 3.85 -10.98
CA GLY A 115 31.31 2.65 -11.80
C GLY A 115 31.55 2.90 -13.30
N ALA A 116 30.98 2.03 -14.13
CA ALA A 116 31.00 2.18 -15.58
C ALA A 116 30.17 3.38 -16.05
N GLN A 117 30.45 3.92 -17.23
CA GLN A 117 29.61 4.95 -17.83
C GLN A 117 28.23 4.36 -18.17
N ILE A 118 27.16 5.07 -17.80
CA ILE A 118 25.79 4.66 -18.12
C ILE A 118 25.42 5.05 -19.55
N ALA A 119 24.32 4.50 -20.07
CA ALA A 119 23.80 4.90 -21.38
C ALA A 119 23.26 6.34 -21.36
N GLY A 120 23.48 7.05 -22.47
CA GLY A 120 23.04 8.42 -22.67
C GLY A 120 24.06 9.51 -22.29
N THR A 121 23.84 10.71 -22.79
CA THR A 121 24.69 11.90 -22.58
C THR A 121 23.84 13.11 -22.16
N PRO A 122 24.27 13.94 -21.19
CA PRO A 122 23.55 15.17 -20.84
C PRO A 122 23.26 16.04 -22.08
N LEU A 123 22.01 16.46 -22.22
CA LEU A 123 21.54 17.30 -23.33
C LEU A 123 21.65 18.77 -22.93
N ASP A 124 22.46 19.54 -23.66
CA ASP A 124 22.78 20.94 -23.40
C ASP A 124 23.37 21.20 -22.00
N THR A 125 23.40 22.46 -21.53
CA THR A 125 24.00 22.82 -20.23
C THR A 125 22.98 22.76 -19.11
N HIS A 126 23.29 22.02 -18.05
CA HIS A 126 22.53 22.01 -16.79
C HIS A 126 23.21 22.94 -15.80
N TRP A 127 22.48 23.96 -15.36
CA TRP A 127 23.00 25.02 -14.51
C TRP A 127 22.99 24.64 -13.03
N LYS A 128 23.95 25.20 -12.29
CA LYS A 128 23.96 25.17 -10.82
C LYS A 128 22.59 25.57 -10.27
N GLY A 129 22.07 24.78 -9.34
CA GLY A 129 20.75 24.97 -8.71
C GLY A 129 19.62 24.15 -9.33
N MET A 130 19.78 23.60 -10.54
CA MET A 130 18.76 22.74 -11.14
C MET A 130 18.63 21.40 -10.39
N LYS A 131 17.41 20.88 -10.27
CA LYS A 131 17.09 19.54 -9.73
C LYS A 131 16.65 18.54 -10.81
N SER A 132 16.95 18.84 -12.07
CA SER A 132 16.58 18.03 -13.22
C SER A 132 17.76 17.87 -14.18
N LEU A 133 17.94 16.68 -14.72
CA LEU A 133 18.97 16.33 -15.69
C LEU A 133 18.33 15.69 -16.93
N GLN A 134 18.48 16.33 -18.08
CA GLN A 134 18.02 15.78 -19.36
C GLN A 134 19.16 15.04 -20.07
N VAL A 135 18.87 13.86 -20.58
CA VAL A 135 19.84 12.94 -21.17
C VAL A 135 19.34 12.44 -22.52
N ALA A 136 20.13 12.63 -23.56
CA ALA A 136 19.89 12.08 -24.89
C ALA A 136 20.44 10.66 -25.00
N MET A 137 19.64 9.74 -25.54
CA MET A 137 19.99 8.33 -25.73
C MET A 137 19.31 7.77 -26.98
N PHE A 138 19.83 6.66 -27.51
CA PHE A 138 19.17 5.96 -28.61
C PHE A 138 17.88 5.30 -28.12
N PRO A 139 16.85 5.16 -28.97
CA PRO A 139 15.57 4.55 -28.55
C PRO A 139 15.71 3.14 -27.94
N GLN A 140 16.73 2.39 -28.36
CA GLN A 140 17.05 1.04 -27.89
C GLN A 140 17.84 0.97 -26.56
N GLU A 141 18.38 2.10 -26.09
CA GLU A 141 19.14 2.16 -24.83
C GLU A 141 18.19 2.28 -23.64
N ALA A 142 18.52 1.65 -22.51
CA ALA A 142 17.74 1.73 -21.29
C ALA A 142 18.15 2.93 -20.43
N GLU A 143 17.16 3.66 -19.93
CA GLU A 143 17.33 4.73 -18.95
C GLU A 143 17.72 4.19 -17.57
N SER A 144 18.26 5.06 -16.72
CA SER A 144 18.55 4.73 -15.33
C SER A 144 17.28 4.73 -14.49
N SER A 145 17.12 3.72 -13.63
CA SER A 145 15.94 3.57 -12.77
C SER A 145 15.88 4.60 -11.64
N ILE A 146 14.66 4.93 -11.20
CA ILE A 146 14.42 5.69 -9.97
C ILE A 146 15.11 5.00 -8.77
N GLY A 147 15.65 5.80 -7.86
CA GLY A 147 16.40 5.34 -6.68
C GLY A 147 17.86 5.01 -6.95
N LYS A 148 18.28 4.93 -8.23
CA LYS A 148 19.67 4.66 -8.59
C LYS A 148 20.56 5.88 -8.29
N SER A 149 21.68 5.66 -7.61
CA SER A 149 22.72 6.68 -7.42
C SER A 149 23.63 6.74 -8.66
N ILE A 150 23.83 7.93 -9.20
CA ILE A 150 24.67 8.23 -10.35
C ILE A 150 25.76 9.24 -9.97
N VAL A 151 26.80 9.34 -10.80
CA VAL A 151 27.85 10.36 -10.67
C VAL A 151 27.94 11.18 -11.94
N LEU A 152 27.73 12.49 -11.83
CA LEU A 152 28.04 13.44 -12.90
C LEU A 152 29.49 13.85 -12.77
N ILE A 153 30.24 13.75 -13.87
CA ILE A 153 31.66 14.15 -13.89
C ILE A 153 31.89 15.05 -15.10
N SER A 154 32.26 16.29 -14.85
CA SER A 154 32.77 17.21 -15.86
C SER A 154 34.29 17.13 -15.92
N ASN A 155 34.87 17.12 -17.12
CA ASN A 155 36.32 17.13 -17.36
C ASN A 155 37.10 15.99 -16.67
N GLU A 156 36.53 14.79 -16.64
CA GLU A 156 37.16 13.60 -16.05
C GLU A 156 38.64 13.43 -16.46
N GLY A 157 39.52 13.27 -15.47
CA GLY A 157 40.96 13.10 -15.63
C GLY A 157 41.76 14.39 -15.91
N LYS A 158 41.14 15.57 -15.78
CA LYS A 158 41.79 16.87 -16.02
C LYS A 158 41.84 17.73 -14.75
N ALA A 159 42.63 18.81 -14.78
CA ALA A 159 42.83 19.72 -13.64
C ALA A 159 41.57 20.47 -13.17
N LEU A 160 40.50 20.51 -13.98
CA LEU A 160 39.22 21.14 -13.66
C LEU A 160 38.10 20.10 -13.54
N GLU A 161 38.42 18.88 -13.07
CA GLU A 161 37.42 17.84 -12.82
C GLU A 161 36.43 18.31 -11.75
N VAL A 162 35.14 18.22 -12.05
CA VAL A 162 34.06 18.46 -11.10
C VAL A 162 33.19 17.22 -11.08
N GLU A 163 33.04 16.61 -9.90
CA GLU A 163 32.18 15.45 -9.72
C GLU A 163 31.08 15.72 -8.70
N GLN A 164 29.89 15.18 -8.97
CA GLN A 164 28.74 15.24 -8.07
C GLN A 164 27.97 13.93 -8.10
N TYR A 165 27.79 13.34 -6.91
CA TYR A 165 26.92 12.18 -6.71
C TYR A 165 25.48 12.66 -6.54
N LEU A 166 24.55 12.01 -7.22
CA LEU A 166 23.13 12.34 -7.22
C LEU A 166 22.31 11.06 -7.17
N ARG A 167 21.14 11.08 -6.52
CA ARG A 167 20.16 10.00 -6.61
C ARG A 167 19.03 10.43 -7.52
N ILE A 168 18.66 9.55 -8.45
CA ILE A 168 17.52 9.78 -9.34
C ILE A 168 16.24 9.61 -8.53
N THR A 169 15.42 10.65 -8.47
CA THR A 169 14.13 10.66 -7.76
C THR A 169 12.95 10.47 -8.70
N GLU A 170 13.12 10.77 -9.98
CA GLU A 170 12.07 10.74 -10.99
C GLU A 170 12.70 10.40 -12.35
N VAL A 171 11.98 9.69 -13.21
CA VAL A 171 12.42 9.42 -14.60
C VAL A 171 11.22 9.60 -15.52
N THR A 172 11.28 10.58 -16.42
CA THR A 172 10.32 10.72 -17.52
C THR A 172 11.04 10.58 -18.86
N THR A 173 10.45 9.85 -19.81
CA THR A 173 11.05 9.68 -21.14
C THR A 173 10.12 10.22 -22.22
N ARG A 174 10.72 10.74 -23.30
CA ARG A 174 9.99 11.13 -24.51
C ARG A 174 10.84 10.89 -25.76
N THR A 175 10.20 10.56 -26.86
CA THR A 175 10.87 10.51 -28.17
C THR A 175 10.88 11.90 -28.78
N ALA A 176 12.01 12.29 -29.35
CA ALA A 176 12.20 13.52 -30.09
C ALA A 176 12.80 13.22 -31.47
N ILE A 177 12.52 14.09 -32.45
CA ILE A 177 13.02 13.98 -33.81
C ILE A 177 13.99 15.12 -34.07
N MET A 178 15.13 14.80 -34.67
CA MET A 178 16.09 15.79 -35.16
C MET A 178 16.38 15.58 -36.66
N MET A 179 16.69 16.67 -37.35
CA MET A 179 17.04 16.65 -38.77
C MET A 179 18.55 16.56 -38.95
N VAL A 180 19.03 15.46 -39.53
CA VAL A 180 20.45 15.26 -39.88
C VAL A 180 20.54 14.98 -41.38
N ASP A 181 21.27 15.83 -42.11
CA ASP A 181 21.44 15.73 -43.57
C ASP A 181 20.13 15.55 -44.37
N GLY A 182 19.06 16.20 -43.92
CA GLY A 182 17.73 16.15 -44.55
C GLY A 182 16.90 14.91 -44.21
N LYS A 183 17.37 14.03 -43.32
CA LYS A 183 16.62 12.86 -42.82
C LYS A 183 16.18 13.09 -41.37
N GLN A 184 14.97 12.61 -41.05
CA GLN A 184 14.47 12.56 -39.68
C GLN A 184 15.13 11.40 -38.94
N VAL A 185 15.71 11.70 -37.79
CA VAL A 185 16.31 10.72 -36.88
C VAL A 185 15.59 10.85 -35.54
N GLU A 186 15.07 9.74 -35.03
CA GLU A 186 14.46 9.64 -33.71
C GLU A 186 15.52 9.36 -32.64
N TYR A 187 15.37 10.03 -31.50
CA TYR A 187 16.15 9.79 -30.29
C TYR A 187 15.28 9.93 -29.06
N LYS A 188 15.68 9.28 -27.96
CA LYS A 188 14.96 9.30 -26.69
C LYS A 188 15.61 10.33 -25.77
N ILE A 189 14.80 11.15 -25.11
CA ILE A 189 15.22 12.05 -24.04
C ILE A 189 14.68 11.48 -22.74
N ALA A 190 15.57 11.16 -21.81
CA ALA A 190 15.21 10.89 -20.41
C ALA A 190 15.45 12.14 -19.57
N THR A 191 14.44 12.57 -18.81
CA THR A 191 14.55 13.63 -17.81
C THR A 191 14.56 12.99 -16.44
N TYR A 192 15.69 13.12 -15.75
CA TYR A 192 15.89 12.62 -14.40
C TYR A 192 15.63 13.73 -13.39
N GLY A 193 14.73 13.50 -12.44
CA GLY A 193 14.65 14.29 -11.21
C GLY A 193 15.80 13.91 -10.27
N LEU A 194 16.37 14.89 -9.58
CA LEU A 194 17.56 14.74 -8.74
C LEU A 194 17.23 14.98 -7.26
N SER A 195 17.81 14.17 -6.38
CA SER A 195 17.67 14.31 -4.92
C SER A 195 18.17 15.67 -4.42
N ASP A 196 19.29 16.14 -4.98
CA ASP A 196 19.94 17.40 -4.64
C ASP A 196 20.04 18.30 -5.86
N ALA A 197 20.13 19.62 -5.61
CA ALA A 197 20.42 20.59 -6.66
C ALA A 197 21.87 20.44 -7.18
N LEU A 198 22.09 20.73 -8.46
CA LEU A 198 23.43 20.76 -9.05
C LEU A 198 24.30 21.81 -8.35
N LYS A 199 25.49 21.43 -7.90
CA LYS A 199 26.44 22.31 -7.20
C LYS A 199 27.33 23.13 -8.14
N ALA A 200 27.39 22.71 -9.41
CA ALA A 200 28.15 23.35 -10.48
C ALA A 200 27.39 23.23 -11.82
N ASP A 201 27.88 23.94 -12.83
CA ASP A 201 27.36 23.83 -14.19
C ASP A 201 27.92 22.58 -14.86
N PHE A 202 27.05 21.77 -15.45
CA PHE A 202 27.39 20.57 -16.19
C PHE A 202 27.06 20.76 -17.66
N VAL A 203 28.10 20.91 -18.48
CA VAL A 203 27.95 21.15 -19.92
C VAL A 203 27.82 19.81 -20.65
N GLY A 204 26.64 19.56 -21.22
CA GLY A 204 26.34 18.45 -22.10
C GLY A 204 26.57 18.76 -23.57
N LEU A 205 25.93 17.97 -24.45
CA LEU A 205 25.98 18.13 -25.91
C LEU A 205 24.61 18.55 -26.43
N SER A 206 24.58 19.36 -27.50
CA SER A 206 23.33 19.51 -28.25
C SER A 206 22.97 18.19 -28.96
N ALA A 207 21.69 17.98 -29.28
CA ALA A 207 21.22 16.75 -29.93
C ALA A 207 22.02 16.41 -31.21
N LYS A 208 22.42 17.43 -31.98
CA LYS A 208 23.24 17.27 -33.20
C LYS A 208 24.66 16.78 -32.90
N GLN A 209 25.29 17.31 -31.87
CA GLN A 209 26.64 16.92 -31.46
C GLN A 209 26.66 15.53 -30.85
N TRP A 210 25.65 15.19 -30.06
CA TRP A 210 25.46 13.84 -29.52
C TRP A 210 25.31 12.81 -30.64
N TYR A 211 24.42 13.04 -31.60
CA TYR A 211 24.25 12.12 -32.74
C TYR A 211 25.51 12.01 -33.61
N GLY A 212 26.27 13.11 -33.74
CA GLY A 212 27.55 13.14 -34.44
C GLY A 212 28.70 12.41 -33.72
N GLY A 213 28.48 11.90 -32.50
CA GLY A 213 29.49 11.19 -31.71
C GLY A 213 30.57 12.09 -31.11
N GLU A 214 30.26 13.37 -30.88
CA GLU A 214 31.20 14.28 -30.20
C GLU A 214 31.47 13.86 -28.76
N LYS A 215 32.65 14.21 -28.23
CA LYS A 215 33.00 13.90 -26.84
C LYS A 215 32.37 14.92 -25.91
N SER A 216 31.42 14.48 -25.09
CA SER A 216 30.84 15.32 -24.03
C SER A 216 31.89 15.71 -22.99
N THR A 217 31.79 16.93 -22.48
CA THR A 217 32.61 17.37 -21.33
C THR A 217 32.10 16.76 -20.03
N THR A 218 30.79 16.51 -19.95
CA THR A 218 30.14 15.86 -18.81
C THR A 218 29.73 14.44 -19.17
N ILE A 219 30.13 13.48 -18.35
CA ILE A 219 29.69 12.08 -18.44
C ILE A 219 28.86 11.71 -17.22
N ILE A 220 28.03 10.68 -17.38
CA ILE A 220 27.26 10.09 -16.30
C ILE A 220 27.80 8.69 -16.04
N ARG A 221 28.21 8.41 -14.81
CA ARG A 221 28.67 7.09 -14.38
C ARG A 221 27.70 6.45 -13.42
N ASP A 222 27.68 5.12 -13.46
CA ASP A 222 27.05 4.28 -12.46
C ASP A 222 27.82 4.37 -11.13
N THR A 223 27.23 3.88 -10.06
CA THR A 223 27.89 3.72 -8.77
C THR A 223 28.08 2.26 -8.43
N ILE A 224 29.21 1.91 -7.81
CA ILE A 224 29.47 0.58 -7.25
C ILE A 224 29.71 0.71 -5.76
N VAL A 225 29.27 -0.28 -4.98
CA VAL A 225 29.51 -0.30 -3.53
C VAL A 225 31.00 -0.55 -3.29
N ALA A 226 31.66 0.44 -2.71
CA ALA A 226 33.02 0.36 -2.23
C ALA A 226 32.96 0.33 -0.70
N ASP A 227 32.94 -0.87 -0.11
CA ASP A 227 32.90 -1.07 1.34
C ASP A 227 34.25 -0.70 1.99
N THR A 228 34.58 0.59 1.99
CA THR A 228 35.88 1.12 2.43
C THR A 228 35.87 1.66 3.87
N GLY A 229 34.70 1.94 4.43
CA GLY A 229 34.52 2.39 5.82
C GLY A 229 34.24 1.21 6.75
N LYS A 230 35.02 1.07 7.82
CA LYS A 230 34.74 0.14 8.92
C LYS A 230 34.09 0.90 10.07
N TYR A 231 32.91 0.45 10.49
CA TYR A 231 32.10 1.10 11.51
C TYR A 231 31.98 0.19 12.71
N TYR A 232 32.22 0.74 13.91
CA TYR A 232 32.18 0.00 15.16
C TYR A 232 31.12 0.61 16.08
N SER A 233 30.22 -0.21 16.62
CA SER A 233 29.15 0.24 17.52
C SER A 233 28.71 -0.91 18.41
N SER A 234 27.65 -0.73 19.17
CA SER A 234 27.08 -1.75 20.05
C SER A 234 25.56 -1.74 19.99
N ALA A 235 24.98 -2.92 20.22
CA ALA A 235 23.54 -3.14 20.29
C ALA A 235 23.23 -3.86 21.60
N ASN A 236 22.00 -3.72 22.11
CA ASN A 236 21.60 -4.47 23.30
C ASN A 236 21.50 -5.96 22.96
N LEU A 237 21.68 -6.81 23.96
CA LEU A 237 21.44 -8.23 23.82
C LEU A 237 19.92 -8.49 23.80
N LYS A 238 19.43 -9.27 22.84
CA LYS A 238 18.00 -9.57 22.66
C LYS A 238 17.54 -10.76 23.49
N GLU A 239 18.37 -11.79 23.58
CA GLU A 239 18.08 -13.04 24.28
C GLU A 239 19.22 -13.40 25.23
N ALA A 240 18.90 -13.98 26.39
CA ALA A 240 19.91 -14.36 27.37
C ALA A 240 20.90 -15.38 26.77
N ALA A 241 22.19 -15.18 27.01
CA ALA A 241 23.25 -16.07 26.54
C ALA A 241 23.90 -16.78 27.73
N GLN A 242 24.21 -18.07 27.57
CA GLN A 242 24.74 -18.90 28.63
C GLN A 242 26.23 -19.21 28.42
N VAL A 243 26.91 -19.57 29.50
CA VAL A 243 28.27 -20.13 29.44
C VAL A 243 28.29 -21.33 28.50
N GLY A 244 29.26 -21.35 27.57
CA GLY A 244 29.39 -22.41 26.56
C GLY A 244 28.76 -22.09 25.21
N ASP A 245 27.89 -21.08 25.13
CA ASP A 245 27.28 -20.67 23.86
C ASP A 245 28.33 -20.05 22.92
N TYR A 246 28.22 -20.35 21.63
CA TYR A 246 29.06 -19.73 20.59
C TYR A 246 28.38 -18.55 19.91
N SER A 247 27.08 -18.35 20.13
CA SER A 247 26.30 -17.34 19.42
C SER A 247 25.46 -16.53 20.39
N VAL A 248 25.33 -15.24 20.09
CA VAL A 248 24.42 -14.32 20.77
C VAL A 248 23.48 -13.71 19.74
N VAL A 249 22.32 -13.26 20.19
CA VAL A 249 21.36 -12.53 19.35
C VAL A 249 21.35 -11.08 19.80
N ALA A 250 21.85 -10.19 18.94
CA ALA A 250 21.78 -8.75 19.17
C ALA A 250 20.38 -8.21 18.85
N GLU A 251 20.06 -7.02 19.33
CA GLU A 251 18.82 -6.32 18.96
C GLU A 251 18.82 -5.88 17.49
N ASP A 252 19.98 -5.45 16.99
CA ASP A 252 20.25 -5.14 15.58
C ASP A 252 21.76 -5.32 15.31
N VAL A 253 22.12 -5.95 14.18
CA VAL A 253 23.53 -6.05 13.72
C VAL A 253 23.96 -4.88 12.81
N TYR A 254 23.05 -3.94 12.58
CA TYR A 254 23.27 -2.67 11.91
C TYR A 254 23.08 -1.51 12.89
N THR A 255 23.68 -0.37 12.57
CA THR A 255 23.44 0.88 13.31
C THR A 255 23.12 2.03 12.36
N GLN A 256 22.40 3.03 12.86
CA GLN A 256 22.05 4.21 12.08
C GLN A 256 23.25 5.15 11.93
N LEU A 257 23.66 5.43 10.69
CA LEU A 257 24.75 6.37 10.38
C LEU A 257 24.23 7.75 9.96
N VAL A 258 23.10 7.78 9.26
CA VAL A 258 22.36 9.00 8.92
C VAL A 258 20.88 8.82 9.19
N PRO A 259 20.15 9.85 9.64
CA PRO A 259 18.70 9.76 9.78
C PRO A 259 18.06 9.37 8.44
N SER A 260 17.25 8.31 8.41
CA SER A 260 16.43 7.97 7.24
C SER A 260 14.96 8.10 7.60
N ALA A 261 14.21 8.81 6.76
CA ALA A 261 12.77 8.97 6.85
C ALA A 261 12.03 8.10 5.81
N GLN A 262 12.65 7.02 5.33
CA GLN A 262 11.97 6.13 4.40
C GLN A 262 11.05 5.17 5.13
N THR A 263 9.79 5.21 4.74
CA THR A 263 8.77 4.23 5.13
C THR A 263 8.19 3.61 3.88
N GLU A 264 8.28 2.29 3.79
CA GLU A 264 7.55 1.50 2.81
C GLU A 264 6.24 1.04 3.42
N THR A 265 5.15 1.15 2.67
CA THR A 265 3.83 0.65 3.09
C THR A 265 3.33 -0.31 2.02
N PRO A 266 3.17 -1.61 2.35
CA PRO A 266 2.61 -2.57 1.41
C PRO A 266 1.11 -2.34 1.25
N MET A 267 0.66 -2.39 0.00
CA MET A 267 -0.74 -2.36 -0.38
C MET A 267 -1.08 -3.70 -1.01
N VAL A 268 -1.96 -4.47 -0.37
CA VAL A 268 -2.22 -5.86 -0.77
C VAL A 268 -3.68 -6.02 -1.17
N ASN A 269 -3.88 -6.49 -2.40
CA ASN A 269 -5.17 -6.95 -2.91
C ASN A 269 -6.30 -5.91 -2.84
N ILE A 270 -6.00 -4.66 -3.15
CA ILE A 270 -6.95 -3.54 -3.15
C ILE A 270 -7.79 -3.59 -4.43
N ASN A 271 -9.09 -3.32 -4.33
CA ASN A 271 -9.98 -3.22 -5.49
C ASN A 271 -9.59 -2.00 -6.35
N ALA A 272 -9.20 -2.24 -7.60
CA ALA A 272 -8.88 -1.18 -8.56
C ALA A 272 -10.12 -0.58 -9.22
N ALA A 273 -11.19 -1.36 -9.39
CA ALA A 273 -12.46 -0.83 -9.89
C ALA A 273 -13.14 0.05 -8.85
N GLY A 274 -12.92 -0.20 -7.56
CA GLY A 274 -13.57 0.51 -6.46
C GLY A 274 -15.00 0.00 -6.21
N ASP A 275 -15.55 0.34 -5.04
CA ASP A 275 -16.93 0.02 -4.68
C ASP A 275 -17.74 1.33 -4.70
N SER A 276 -18.54 1.54 -5.74
CA SER A 276 -19.53 2.63 -5.77
C SER A 276 -20.92 2.09 -5.50
N VAL A 277 -21.62 2.78 -4.61
CA VAL A 277 -22.99 2.44 -4.22
C VAL A 277 -23.91 3.29 -5.07
N ALA A 278 -24.68 2.65 -5.95
CA ALA A 278 -25.64 3.31 -6.81
C ALA A 278 -27.07 3.11 -6.28
N LEU A 279 -27.90 4.12 -6.50
CA LEU A 279 -29.34 4.07 -6.22
C LEU A 279 -30.11 3.97 -7.54
N VAL A 280 -30.96 2.95 -7.65
CA VAL A 280 -31.90 2.78 -8.77
C VAL A 280 -33.33 2.97 -8.30
N LYS A 281 -34.20 3.44 -9.19
CA LYS A 281 -35.63 3.58 -8.93
C LYS A 281 -36.20 2.18 -8.64
N ALA A 282 -36.81 2.02 -7.48
CA ALA A 282 -37.54 0.79 -7.12
C ALA A 282 -39.04 0.90 -7.41
N LYS A 283 -39.49 2.09 -7.86
CA LYS A 283 -40.83 2.38 -8.34
C LYS A 283 -40.78 3.47 -9.40
N ASN A 284 -41.54 3.32 -10.48
CA ASN A 284 -41.78 4.41 -11.41
C ASN A 284 -42.77 5.42 -10.81
N GLY A 285 -42.24 6.53 -10.29
CA GLY A 285 -43.02 7.62 -9.68
C GLY A 285 -42.95 7.67 -8.15
N VAL A 286 -43.80 8.52 -7.58
CA VAL A 286 -43.77 8.86 -6.15
C VAL A 286 -44.63 7.87 -5.35
N LEU A 287 -44.10 7.40 -4.23
CA LEU A 287 -44.80 6.66 -3.19
C LEU A 287 -45.16 7.63 -2.05
N SER A 288 -46.45 7.69 -1.70
CA SER A 288 -46.94 8.49 -0.56
C SER A 288 -47.21 7.58 0.63
N LYS A 289 -46.57 7.84 1.77
CA LYS A 289 -46.80 7.08 3.02
C LYS A 289 -47.06 8.01 4.19
N THR A 290 -48.07 7.65 4.97
CA THR A 290 -48.40 8.34 6.23
C THR A 290 -47.77 7.60 7.41
N PHE A 291 -46.91 8.31 8.13
CA PHE A 291 -46.24 7.89 9.35
C PHE A 291 -46.95 8.55 10.53
N ASN A 292 -47.55 7.73 11.40
CA ASN A 292 -48.33 8.23 12.53
C ASN A 292 -47.44 8.41 13.77
N ASN A 293 -47.75 9.42 14.59
CA ASN A 293 -47.10 9.70 15.87
C ASN A 293 -45.57 9.81 15.79
N VAL A 294 -45.05 10.47 14.75
CA VAL A 294 -43.61 10.70 14.58
C VAL A 294 -43.14 11.73 15.62
N ALA A 295 -42.15 11.35 16.43
CA ALA A 295 -41.49 12.26 17.35
C ALA A 295 -40.40 13.06 16.60
N ILE A 296 -40.50 14.39 16.66
CA ILE A 296 -39.57 15.34 16.06
C ILE A 296 -38.68 15.89 17.17
N ASN A 297 -37.41 15.51 17.17
CA ASN A 297 -36.37 15.97 18.10
C ASN A 297 -34.99 15.56 17.57
N THR A 298 -33.93 16.12 18.15
CA THR A 298 -32.54 15.88 17.71
C THR A 298 -31.97 14.51 18.11
N VAL A 299 -32.75 13.67 18.80
CA VAL A 299 -32.30 12.37 19.35
C VAL A 299 -32.95 11.18 18.63
N SER A 300 -34.04 11.42 17.90
CA SER A 300 -34.84 10.39 17.23
C SER A 300 -34.75 10.56 15.72
N SER A 301 -34.60 9.47 14.99
CA SER A 301 -34.66 9.46 13.53
C SER A 301 -36.01 8.94 13.05
N LEU A 302 -36.41 9.33 11.84
CA LEU A 302 -37.54 8.76 11.13
C LEU A 302 -37.05 7.87 9.99
N TYR A 303 -37.42 6.60 10.02
CA TYR A 303 -37.14 5.64 8.95
C TYR A 303 -38.34 5.53 8.00
N VAL A 304 -38.12 5.86 6.73
CA VAL A 304 -39.11 5.80 5.64
C VAL A 304 -39.38 4.34 5.20
N GLY A 305 -38.47 3.43 5.55
CA GLY A 305 -38.63 1.99 5.41
C GLY A 305 -38.17 1.41 4.06
N SER A 306 -37.44 2.19 3.26
CA SER A 306 -36.72 1.77 2.05
C SER A 306 -35.66 2.81 1.72
N SER A 307 -34.69 2.50 0.87
CA SER A 307 -33.88 3.54 0.24
C SER A 307 -34.79 4.51 -0.54
N VAL A 308 -34.34 5.74 -0.74
CA VAL A 308 -35.09 6.78 -1.46
C VAL A 308 -34.18 7.47 -2.48
N MET A 309 -34.73 7.85 -3.62
CA MET A 309 -33.96 8.59 -4.62
C MET A 309 -33.66 10.01 -4.12
N PRO A 310 -32.46 10.54 -4.40
CA PRO A 310 -32.14 11.93 -4.10
C PRO A 310 -33.12 12.93 -4.73
N LYS A 311 -33.33 14.09 -4.07
CA LYS A 311 -34.26 15.16 -4.49
C LYS A 311 -35.73 14.73 -4.60
N SER A 312 -36.11 13.56 -4.09
CA SER A 312 -37.47 13.05 -4.24
C SER A 312 -38.34 13.23 -3.01
N VAL A 313 -37.76 13.55 -1.85
CA VAL A 313 -38.48 13.62 -0.57
C VAL A 313 -39.16 14.99 -0.40
N GLU A 314 -40.47 14.97 -0.20
CA GLU A 314 -41.26 16.14 0.16
C GLU A 314 -42.32 15.79 1.23
N PHE A 315 -42.58 16.71 2.15
CA PHE A 315 -43.65 16.57 3.15
C PHE A 315 -43.99 17.93 3.80
N THR A 316 -45.02 17.96 4.62
CA THR A 316 -45.35 19.14 5.45
C THR A 316 -45.02 18.85 6.91
N LEU A 317 -44.20 19.71 7.53
CA LEU A 317 -43.85 19.65 8.95
C LEU A 317 -44.40 20.89 9.67
N PHE A 318 -45.30 20.69 10.64
CA PHE A 318 -45.92 21.78 11.41
C PHE A 318 -46.45 22.95 10.55
N GLY A 319 -47.05 22.64 9.39
CA GLY A 319 -47.60 23.62 8.45
C GLY A 319 -46.60 24.23 7.46
N SER A 320 -45.32 23.89 7.54
CA SER A 320 -44.29 24.31 6.57
C SER A 320 -44.00 23.20 5.56
N ALA A 321 -43.97 23.55 4.27
CA ALA A 321 -43.53 22.64 3.22
C ALA A 321 -42.01 22.41 3.33
N ILE A 322 -41.62 21.14 3.32
CA ILE A 322 -40.24 20.68 3.38
C ILE A 322 -39.90 19.97 2.08
N THR A 323 -38.77 20.35 1.49
CA THR A 323 -38.24 19.78 0.26
C THR A 323 -36.80 19.33 0.46
N ASP A 324 -36.44 18.21 -0.15
CA ASP A 324 -35.07 17.72 -0.21
C ASP A 324 -34.22 18.49 -1.22
N VAL A 325 -33.09 19.03 -0.75
CA VAL A 325 -32.12 19.79 -1.53
C VAL A 325 -30.74 19.12 -1.46
N GLY A 326 -30.69 17.82 -1.75
CA GLY A 326 -29.42 17.11 -1.90
C GLY A 326 -28.83 16.65 -0.58
N GLY A 327 -29.66 16.02 0.26
CA GLY A 327 -29.26 15.45 1.55
C GLY A 327 -29.64 16.33 2.74
N GLU A 328 -29.98 17.59 2.49
CA GLU A 328 -30.58 18.51 3.47
C GLU A 328 -32.07 18.68 3.19
N LEU A 329 -32.88 18.63 4.24
CA LEU A 329 -34.30 18.93 4.19
C LEU A 329 -34.50 20.41 4.54
N LYS A 330 -35.04 21.20 3.61
CA LYS A 330 -35.21 22.65 3.77
C LYS A 330 -36.67 23.05 3.72
N ASN A 331 -37.01 24.07 4.50
CA ASN A 331 -38.30 24.75 4.37
C ASN A 331 -38.28 25.74 3.19
N ALA A 332 -39.45 26.32 2.87
CA ALA A 332 -39.59 27.33 1.81
C ALA A 332 -38.73 28.60 2.00
N ALA A 333 -38.22 28.86 3.21
CA ALA A 333 -37.30 29.97 3.50
C ALA A 333 -35.82 29.58 3.34
N GLY A 334 -35.50 28.36 2.90
CA GLY A 334 -34.13 27.87 2.70
C GLY A 334 -33.42 27.42 3.98
N THR A 335 -34.13 27.38 5.13
CA THR A 335 -33.56 26.93 6.40
C THR A 335 -33.51 25.41 6.46
N SER A 336 -32.34 24.84 6.77
CA SER A 336 -32.16 23.40 6.99
C SER A 336 -32.84 22.98 8.30
N ILE A 337 -33.74 22.01 8.22
CA ILE A 337 -34.47 21.42 9.36
C ILE A 337 -33.97 20.02 9.72
N GLY A 338 -33.10 19.44 8.89
CA GLY A 338 -32.61 18.07 9.08
C GLY A 338 -31.90 17.56 7.84
N THR A 339 -31.47 16.30 7.90
CA THR A 339 -30.82 15.60 6.79
C THR A 339 -31.53 14.30 6.46
N ILE A 340 -31.39 13.85 5.21
CA ILE A 340 -31.90 12.57 4.73
C ILE A 340 -30.72 11.70 4.28
N ASN A 341 -30.62 10.49 4.82
CA ASN A 341 -29.75 9.45 4.29
C ASN A 341 -30.53 8.65 3.25
N TYR A 342 -30.16 8.79 1.98
CA TYR A 342 -30.87 8.16 0.85
C TYR A 342 -30.79 6.64 0.84
N GLN A 343 -29.63 6.08 1.17
CA GLN A 343 -29.42 4.63 1.18
C GLN A 343 -30.29 3.94 2.23
N ASN A 344 -30.40 4.54 3.42
CA ASN A 344 -31.16 3.96 4.53
C ASN A 344 -32.61 4.51 4.61
N GLY A 345 -32.96 5.51 3.81
CA GLY A 345 -34.21 6.26 3.92
C GLY A 345 -34.45 6.80 5.33
N SER A 346 -33.43 7.38 5.95
CA SER A 346 -33.47 7.82 7.35
C SER A 346 -33.34 9.33 7.46
N ILE A 347 -34.33 9.97 8.07
CA ILE A 347 -34.37 11.41 8.33
C ILE A 347 -33.88 11.67 9.75
N VAL A 348 -32.90 12.57 9.88
CA VAL A 348 -32.40 13.06 11.17
C VAL A 348 -32.77 14.54 11.29
N TRP A 349 -33.42 14.90 12.40
CA TRP A 349 -33.88 16.26 12.65
C TRP A 349 -32.78 17.09 13.31
N ASN A 350 -32.70 18.38 12.95
CA ASN A 350 -31.91 19.35 13.70
C ASN A 350 -32.81 20.24 14.58
N THR A 351 -32.23 21.16 15.33
CA THR A 351 -32.95 22.04 16.26
C THR A 351 -34.03 22.91 15.57
N ASN A 352 -33.87 23.20 14.27
CA ASN A 352 -34.81 24.03 13.51
C ASN A 352 -36.07 23.28 13.07
N ALA A 353 -36.12 21.94 13.21
CA ALA A 353 -37.32 21.15 12.96
C ALA A 353 -38.45 21.43 13.97
N GLY A 354 -38.13 22.07 15.10
CA GLY A 354 -39.01 22.16 16.26
C GLY A 354 -39.03 20.88 17.08
N ALA A 355 -39.89 20.85 18.11
CA ALA A 355 -40.06 19.69 18.98
C ALA A 355 -41.54 19.35 19.15
N GLY A 356 -41.90 18.08 19.00
CA GLY A 356 -43.28 17.61 19.18
C GLY A 356 -43.55 16.25 18.55
N THR A 357 -44.82 15.83 18.58
CA THR A 357 -45.28 14.60 17.92
C THR A 357 -46.33 14.97 16.88
N THR A 358 -46.19 14.49 15.65
CA THR A 358 -47.15 14.74 14.56
C THR A 358 -47.24 13.55 13.62
N ASN A 359 -48.34 13.47 12.87
CA ASN A 359 -48.43 12.58 11.72
C ASN A 359 -47.74 13.26 10.53
N LEU A 360 -46.96 12.51 9.76
CA LEU A 360 -46.28 12.99 8.56
C LEU A 360 -46.71 12.15 7.37
N THR A 361 -47.26 12.78 6.34
CA THR A 361 -47.40 12.17 5.02
C THR A 361 -46.20 12.57 4.19
N ILE A 362 -45.36 11.59 3.87
CA ILE A 362 -44.12 11.78 3.10
C ILE A 362 -44.32 11.20 1.72
N ASN A 363 -44.07 12.03 0.73
CA ASN A 363 -43.97 11.68 -0.67
C ASN A 363 -42.48 11.50 -0.99
N PHE A 364 -42.11 10.36 -1.57
CA PHE A 364 -40.73 10.06 -1.96
C PHE A 364 -40.71 9.09 -3.14
N MET A 365 -39.64 9.07 -3.91
CA MET A 365 -39.41 8.01 -4.91
C MET A 365 -38.57 6.91 -4.26
N PRO A 366 -39.11 5.70 -4.05
CA PRO A 366 -38.34 4.58 -3.50
C PRO A 366 -37.16 4.21 -4.39
N ALA A 367 -36.05 3.85 -3.75
CA ALA A 367 -34.86 3.35 -4.41
C ALA A 367 -34.48 1.96 -3.90
N ALA A 368 -33.63 1.28 -4.65
CA ALA A 368 -32.88 0.12 -4.19
C ALA A 368 -31.39 0.41 -4.30
N THR A 369 -30.61 -0.17 -3.39
CA THR A 369 -29.17 -0.03 -3.38
C THR A 369 -28.52 -1.17 -4.15
N VAL A 370 -27.62 -0.84 -5.06
CA VAL A 370 -26.76 -1.79 -5.77
C VAL A 370 -25.32 -1.38 -5.57
N THR A 371 -24.48 -2.36 -5.24
CA THR A 371 -23.05 -2.25 -5.49
C THR A 371 -22.85 -2.67 -6.94
N ALA A 372 -22.65 -1.69 -7.80
CA ALA A 372 -22.42 -1.92 -9.22
C ALA A 372 -20.92 -1.87 -9.49
N PRO A 373 -20.46 -2.52 -10.58
CA PRO A 373 -19.14 -2.20 -11.08
C PRO A 373 -19.04 -0.71 -11.43
N VAL A 374 -17.81 -0.24 -11.45
CA VAL A 374 -17.47 1.16 -11.62
C VAL A 374 -16.91 1.34 -13.02
N GLU A 375 -17.58 2.17 -13.81
CA GLU A 375 -17.02 2.81 -14.98
C GLU A 375 -15.92 3.78 -14.56
N SER A 376 -14.88 3.88 -15.37
CA SER A 376 -13.77 4.79 -15.12
C SER A 376 -13.36 5.51 -16.40
N ASP A 377 -12.85 6.73 -16.22
CA ASP A 377 -12.32 7.56 -17.30
C ASP A 377 -11.23 8.49 -16.77
N LEU A 378 -10.30 8.90 -17.63
CA LEU A 378 -9.18 9.78 -17.28
C LEU A 378 -9.16 11.01 -18.19
N ILE A 379 -8.90 12.17 -17.62
CA ILE A 379 -8.54 13.37 -18.36
C ILE A 379 -7.08 13.70 -18.05
N TYR A 380 -6.20 13.57 -19.02
CA TYR A 380 -4.78 13.86 -18.81
C TYR A 380 -4.54 15.37 -18.71
N VAL A 381 -3.72 15.80 -17.75
CA VAL A 381 -3.38 17.21 -17.50
C VAL A 381 -1.98 17.48 -18.05
N ASN A 382 -1.88 18.35 -19.06
CA ASN A 382 -0.64 18.77 -19.67
C ASN A 382 -0.50 20.30 -19.64
N GLN A 383 0.67 20.80 -20.06
CA GLN A 383 0.99 22.23 -20.01
C GLN A 383 0.03 23.09 -20.86
N GLU A 384 -0.60 22.51 -21.88
CA GLU A 384 -1.45 23.21 -22.84
C GLU A 384 -2.92 23.24 -22.43
N ASN A 385 -3.38 22.25 -21.66
CA ASN A 385 -4.79 22.09 -21.28
C ASN A 385 -5.09 22.37 -19.80
N ILE A 386 -4.06 22.62 -18.98
CA ILE A 386 -4.22 22.92 -17.55
C ILE A 386 -5.17 24.09 -17.32
N SER A 387 -6.22 23.85 -16.53
CA SER A 387 -7.25 24.85 -16.24
C SER A 387 -8.00 24.53 -14.96
N PHE A 388 -8.80 25.49 -14.48
CA PHE A 388 -9.70 25.29 -13.34
C PHE A 388 -10.99 24.55 -13.70
N ASN A 389 -11.47 24.68 -14.95
CA ASN A 389 -12.80 24.20 -15.35
C ASN A 389 -12.70 23.04 -16.34
N TRP A 390 -13.34 21.93 -16.02
CA TRP A 390 -13.32 20.69 -16.80
C TRP A 390 -14.74 20.24 -17.11
N ILE A 391 -15.02 19.95 -18.39
CA ILE A 391 -16.34 19.50 -18.84
C ILE A 391 -16.19 18.16 -19.53
N ARG A 392 -17.00 17.17 -19.15
CA ARG A 392 -17.06 15.85 -19.79
C ARG A 392 -18.47 15.31 -19.88
N ASN A 393 -18.78 14.65 -20.99
CA ASN A 393 -20.02 13.88 -21.12
C ASN A 393 -19.73 12.42 -20.77
N LEU A 394 -20.30 11.98 -19.66
CA LEU A 394 -20.18 10.65 -19.13
C LEU A 394 -21.16 9.73 -19.83
N VAL A 395 -20.61 8.72 -20.50
CA VAL A 395 -21.37 7.66 -21.14
C VAL A 395 -20.73 6.35 -20.74
N PRO A 396 -21.52 5.35 -20.31
CA PRO A 396 -22.97 5.41 -20.09
C PRO A 396 -23.34 6.35 -18.93
N LEU A 397 -24.60 6.79 -18.91
CA LEU A 397 -25.08 7.80 -17.97
C LEU A 397 -24.83 7.37 -16.51
N PRO A 398 -24.31 8.26 -15.66
CA PRO A 398 -24.06 7.94 -14.26
C PRO A 398 -25.36 7.80 -13.47
N SER A 399 -25.40 6.81 -12.59
CA SER A 399 -26.48 6.68 -11.61
C SER A 399 -26.34 7.77 -10.53
N PRO A 400 -27.46 8.31 -10.00
CA PRO A 400 -27.41 9.32 -8.95
C PRO A 400 -26.58 8.88 -7.73
N GLY A 401 -25.57 9.69 -7.39
CA GLY A 401 -24.71 9.51 -6.21
C GLY A 401 -23.50 8.63 -6.46
N SER A 402 -23.32 8.10 -7.68
CA SER A 402 -22.25 7.16 -7.98
C SER A 402 -20.96 7.82 -8.47
N LEU A 403 -21.05 9.06 -9.02
CA LEU A 403 -19.91 9.76 -9.61
C LEU A 403 -18.95 10.28 -8.53
N GLN A 404 -17.68 9.95 -8.72
CA GLN A 404 -16.54 10.44 -7.97
C GLN A 404 -15.49 10.99 -8.94
N VAL A 405 -14.92 12.13 -8.59
CA VAL A 405 -13.87 12.80 -9.35
C VAL A 405 -12.67 13.04 -8.44
N SER A 406 -11.47 12.69 -8.88
CA SER A 406 -10.26 12.97 -8.11
C SER A 406 -9.16 13.59 -8.98
N TYR A 407 -8.40 14.52 -8.41
CA TYR A 407 -7.31 15.25 -9.08
C TYR A 407 -6.15 15.50 -8.10
N LEU A 408 -4.97 15.85 -8.63
CA LEU A 408 -3.74 16.01 -7.87
C LEU A 408 -3.33 17.49 -7.82
N VAL A 409 -2.97 18.01 -6.66
CA VAL A 409 -2.34 19.34 -6.48
C VAL A 409 -1.22 19.20 -5.47
N GLN A 410 0.00 19.62 -5.83
CA GLN A 410 1.20 19.47 -5.00
C GLN A 410 1.39 18.03 -4.47
N ASN A 411 1.15 17.02 -5.32
CA ASN A 411 1.18 15.60 -4.96
C ASN A 411 0.16 15.15 -3.90
N GLN A 412 -0.86 15.96 -3.61
CA GLN A 412 -1.98 15.57 -2.76
C GLN A 412 -3.25 15.30 -3.58
N VAL A 413 -3.95 14.23 -3.23
CA VAL A 413 -5.18 13.81 -3.90
C VAL A 413 -6.38 14.50 -3.29
N TYR A 414 -7.12 15.24 -4.12
CA TYR A 414 -8.39 15.85 -3.76
C TYR A 414 -9.53 15.11 -4.45
N THR A 415 -10.59 14.79 -3.71
CA THR A 415 -11.73 14.01 -4.20
C THR A 415 -13.03 14.77 -4.00
N LEU A 416 -13.82 14.88 -5.07
CA LEU A 416 -15.21 15.32 -5.04
C LEU A 416 -16.13 14.13 -5.28
N ARG A 417 -17.25 14.09 -4.56
CA ARG A 417 -18.28 13.06 -4.71
C ARG A 417 -19.61 13.71 -5.07
N ASP A 418 -20.35 13.03 -5.92
CA ASP A 418 -21.74 13.34 -6.21
C ASP A 418 -22.60 13.07 -4.98
N ASN A 419 -23.39 14.06 -4.58
CA ASN A 419 -24.34 13.93 -3.48
C ASN A 419 -25.67 13.29 -3.91
N GLY A 420 -25.79 12.81 -5.14
CA GLY A 420 -27.01 12.27 -5.73
C GLY A 420 -27.97 13.32 -6.25
N ALA A 421 -27.72 14.59 -5.95
CA ALA A 421 -28.51 15.73 -6.37
C ALA A 421 -27.93 16.38 -7.64
N GLY A 422 -26.93 15.78 -8.27
CA GLY A 422 -26.20 16.36 -9.39
C GLY A 422 -25.19 17.43 -8.96
N GLN A 423 -24.74 17.43 -7.70
CA GLN A 423 -23.69 18.33 -7.21
C GLN A 423 -22.47 17.53 -6.73
N LEU A 424 -21.29 17.91 -7.23
CA LEU A 424 -20.00 17.37 -6.81
C LEU A 424 -19.43 18.23 -5.68
N ARG A 425 -19.11 17.61 -4.55
CA ARG A 425 -18.50 18.29 -3.39
C ARG A 425 -17.39 17.47 -2.76
N GLY A 426 -16.34 18.15 -2.31
CA GLY A 426 -15.31 17.57 -1.44
C GLY A 426 -15.73 17.58 0.03
N SER A 427 -14.88 17.01 0.89
CA SER A 427 -15.05 17.11 2.36
C SER A 427 -14.91 18.54 2.88
N ASP A 428 -14.16 19.37 2.15
CA ASP A 428 -14.06 20.82 2.35
C ASP A 428 -14.46 21.54 1.05
N SER A 429 -15.11 22.70 1.18
CA SER A 429 -15.52 23.51 0.03
C SER A 429 -14.35 24.05 -0.81
N SER A 430 -13.15 24.15 -0.23
CA SER A 430 -11.92 24.56 -0.93
C SER A 430 -11.40 23.52 -1.92
N PHE A 431 -11.87 22.28 -1.85
CA PHE A 431 -11.44 21.20 -2.75
C PHE A 431 -12.04 21.31 -4.16
N GLY A 432 -12.86 22.33 -4.41
CA GLY A 432 -13.56 22.53 -5.66
C GLY A 432 -15.05 22.19 -5.56
N SER A 433 -15.75 22.42 -6.66
CA SER A 433 -17.18 22.19 -6.79
C SER A 433 -17.53 21.76 -8.20
N GLY A 434 -18.67 21.11 -8.38
CA GLY A 434 -19.14 20.77 -9.72
C GLY A 434 -20.58 20.33 -9.74
N SER A 435 -21.03 19.92 -10.92
CA SER A 435 -22.36 19.37 -11.15
C SER A 435 -22.33 18.25 -12.18
N ILE A 436 -23.32 17.36 -12.11
CA ILE A 436 -23.60 16.32 -13.10
C ILE A 436 -25.09 16.37 -13.44
N ASP A 437 -25.40 16.42 -14.74
CA ASP A 437 -26.74 16.21 -15.26
C ASP A 437 -26.90 14.71 -15.58
N TYR A 438 -27.85 14.03 -14.93
CA TYR A 438 -28.04 12.59 -15.12
C TYR A 438 -28.78 12.25 -16.42
N ASP A 439 -29.52 13.20 -17.01
CA ASP A 439 -30.27 12.98 -18.24
C ASP A 439 -29.35 13.12 -19.46
N THR A 440 -28.38 14.04 -19.41
CA THR A 440 -27.41 14.25 -20.50
C THR A 440 -26.04 13.62 -20.24
N GLY A 441 -25.74 13.25 -19.00
CA GLY A 441 -24.41 12.79 -18.58
C GLY A 441 -23.37 13.90 -18.50
N THR A 442 -23.77 15.17 -18.62
CA THR A 442 -22.83 16.29 -18.67
C THR A 442 -22.32 16.66 -17.28
N MET A 443 -21.03 16.40 -17.05
CA MET A 443 -20.29 16.83 -15.87
C MET A 443 -19.62 18.18 -16.13
N ALA A 444 -19.78 19.11 -15.19
CA ALA A 444 -19.00 20.34 -15.09
C ALA A 444 -18.28 20.38 -13.74
N LEU A 445 -16.95 20.44 -13.76
CA LEU A 445 -16.09 20.46 -12.58
C LEU A 445 -15.29 21.76 -12.56
N THR A 446 -15.20 22.39 -11.39
CA THR A 446 -14.25 23.46 -11.08
C THR A 446 -13.33 22.98 -9.95
N THR A 447 -12.05 22.82 -10.23
CA THR A 447 -11.04 22.43 -9.22
C THR A 447 -10.77 23.58 -8.26
N GLY A 448 -10.31 23.26 -7.04
CA GLY A 448 -9.96 24.27 -6.04
C GLY A 448 -8.67 25.02 -6.36
N GLU A 449 -7.73 24.33 -7.01
CA GLU A 449 -6.44 24.85 -7.48
C GLU A 449 -6.10 24.20 -8.84
N LEU A 450 -5.12 24.72 -9.57
CA LEU A 450 -4.63 24.11 -10.80
C LEU A 450 -4.07 22.70 -10.53
N ALA A 451 -4.51 21.71 -11.29
CA ALA A 451 -4.02 20.34 -11.18
C ALA A 451 -2.57 20.22 -11.66
N ASP A 452 -1.79 19.34 -11.04
CA ASP A 452 -0.37 19.15 -11.37
C ASP A 452 -0.18 18.70 -12.83
N VAL A 453 0.73 19.33 -13.56
CA VAL A 453 1.09 18.94 -14.94
C VAL A 453 1.69 17.53 -14.95
N GLY A 454 1.29 16.70 -15.92
CA GLY A 454 1.68 15.30 -16.02
C GLY A 454 0.75 14.33 -15.28
N SER A 455 -0.17 14.86 -14.47
CA SER A 455 -1.19 14.08 -13.75
C SER A 455 -2.46 13.85 -14.58
N ALA A 456 -3.50 13.31 -13.95
CA ALA A 456 -4.80 13.14 -14.57
C ALA A 456 -5.94 13.45 -13.59
N ILE A 457 -7.10 13.82 -14.13
CA ILE A 457 -8.36 13.84 -13.41
C ILE A 457 -9.03 12.48 -13.62
N LEU A 458 -9.18 11.72 -12.55
CA LEU A 458 -9.82 10.41 -12.55
C LEU A 458 -11.31 10.56 -12.25
N LEU A 459 -12.12 10.04 -13.15
CA LEU A 459 -13.56 9.95 -13.06
C LEU A 459 -13.93 8.50 -12.83
N THR A 460 -14.78 8.24 -11.83
CA THR A 460 -15.30 6.90 -11.55
C THR A 460 -16.79 7.02 -11.25
N TRP A 461 -17.62 6.19 -11.86
CA TRP A 461 -19.06 6.20 -11.60
C TRP A 461 -19.65 4.83 -11.84
N SER A 462 -20.81 4.55 -11.27
CA SER A 462 -21.57 3.37 -11.65
C SER A 462 -22.69 3.74 -12.62
N ASN A 463 -22.88 2.88 -13.60
CA ASN A 463 -24.11 2.78 -14.37
C ASN A 463 -24.94 1.61 -13.82
N MET A 464 -26.25 1.63 -14.05
CA MET A 464 -27.12 0.54 -13.64
C MET A 464 -27.82 -0.04 -14.85
N ILE A 465 -27.05 -0.77 -15.66
CA ILE A 465 -27.53 -1.51 -16.85
C ILE A 465 -28.11 -2.90 -16.49
N THR A 466 -28.06 -3.36 -15.24
CA THR A 466 -28.56 -4.70 -14.90
C THR A 466 -29.81 -4.68 -14.04
N ALA A 467 -30.13 -3.55 -13.42
CA ALA A 467 -31.27 -3.42 -12.51
C ALA A 467 -32.53 -2.96 -13.25
N GLN A 468 -33.65 -3.61 -12.97
CA GLN A 468 -34.94 -3.33 -13.60
C GLN A 468 -36.02 -3.07 -12.57
N GLU A 469 -36.79 -2.01 -12.77
CA GLU A 469 -37.90 -1.66 -11.90
C GLU A 469 -39.15 -2.45 -12.30
N ARG A 470 -39.76 -3.15 -11.33
CA ARG A 470 -40.88 -4.08 -11.57
C ARG A 470 -42.07 -3.81 -10.62
N SER A 471 -42.19 -2.64 -10.01
CA SER A 471 -43.28 -2.33 -9.07
C SER A 471 -44.68 -2.28 -9.70
N GLY A 472 -44.75 -2.21 -11.04
CA GLY A 472 -46.02 -2.27 -11.79
C GLY A 472 -46.61 -3.67 -11.92
N LEU A 473 -45.89 -4.73 -11.51
CA LEU A 473 -46.39 -6.10 -11.60
C LEU A 473 -47.61 -6.32 -10.70
N THR A 474 -48.60 -7.02 -11.24
CA THR A 474 -49.75 -7.48 -10.45
C THR A 474 -49.35 -8.78 -9.75
N ILE A 475 -49.32 -8.77 -8.42
CA ILE A 475 -49.01 -9.98 -7.63
C ILE A 475 -50.28 -10.81 -7.45
N ASN A 476 -50.15 -12.12 -7.61
CA ASN A 476 -51.23 -13.06 -7.32
C ASN A 476 -51.60 -13.07 -5.82
N LYS A 477 -52.89 -13.30 -5.54
CA LYS A 477 -53.37 -13.48 -4.17
C LYS A 477 -52.59 -14.59 -3.46
N ALA A 478 -52.35 -14.39 -2.17
CA ALA A 478 -51.67 -15.40 -1.36
C ALA A 478 -52.49 -16.69 -1.35
N TYR A 479 -51.85 -17.83 -1.60
CA TYR A 479 -52.54 -19.10 -1.80
C TYR A 479 -52.01 -20.22 -0.90
N VAL A 480 -52.87 -21.22 -0.69
CA VAL A 480 -52.53 -22.52 -0.14
C VAL A 480 -52.48 -23.51 -1.30
N GLU A 481 -51.35 -24.18 -1.45
CA GLU A 481 -51.16 -25.19 -2.48
C GLU A 481 -51.72 -26.54 -2.03
N ILE A 482 -52.51 -27.18 -2.89
CA ILE A 482 -53.12 -28.48 -2.67
C ILE A 482 -52.57 -29.44 -3.74
N PRO A 483 -51.54 -30.25 -3.40
CA PRO A 483 -50.98 -31.22 -4.32
C PRO A 483 -51.80 -32.51 -4.29
N VAL A 484 -52.47 -32.85 -5.40
CA VAL A 484 -53.23 -34.10 -5.55
C VAL A 484 -52.36 -35.21 -6.16
N ASN A 485 -51.30 -34.83 -6.87
CA ASN A 485 -50.33 -35.71 -7.55
C ASN A 485 -50.96 -36.71 -8.54
N ASP A 486 -52.20 -36.44 -8.96
CA ASP A 486 -52.96 -37.19 -9.94
C ASP A 486 -54.02 -36.27 -10.56
N SER A 487 -54.59 -36.60 -11.72
CA SER A 487 -55.50 -35.67 -12.39
C SER A 487 -56.86 -35.57 -11.68
N ILE A 488 -57.29 -34.34 -11.41
CA ILE A 488 -58.52 -34.00 -10.69
C ILE A 488 -59.70 -34.06 -11.67
N VAL A 489 -60.81 -34.70 -11.27
CA VAL A 489 -62.06 -34.66 -12.04
C VAL A 489 -62.67 -33.27 -11.93
N ALA A 490 -62.90 -32.61 -13.06
CA ALA A 490 -63.50 -31.28 -13.10
C ALA A 490 -64.89 -31.25 -12.44
N GLY A 491 -65.10 -30.26 -11.58
CA GLY A 491 -66.32 -30.04 -10.79
C GLY A 491 -66.41 -30.87 -9.52
N SER A 492 -65.38 -31.65 -9.14
CA SER A 492 -65.46 -32.57 -8.00
C SER A 492 -64.78 -32.06 -6.73
N LEU A 493 -63.86 -31.11 -6.84
CA LEU A 493 -63.04 -30.67 -5.70
C LEU A 493 -63.79 -29.71 -4.78
N ALA A 494 -63.76 -29.99 -3.47
CA ALA A 494 -64.33 -29.17 -2.42
C ALA A 494 -63.35 -29.04 -1.25
N VAL A 495 -63.24 -27.83 -0.69
CA VAL A 495 -62.34 -27.53 0.44
C VAL A 495 -63.13 -26.84 1.54
N ASN A 496 -63.06 -27.36 2.75
CA ASN A 496 -63.74 -26.82 3.94
C ASN A 496 -62.74 -26.48 5.05
N TRP A 497 -62.88 -25.31 5.66
CA TRP A 497 -62.03 -24.87 6.77
C TRP A 497 -62.81 -23.97 7.77
N LEU A 498 -62.17 -23.63 8.88
CA LEU A 498 -62.69 -22.68 9.87
C LEU A 498 -61.87 -21.40 9.84
N LEU A 499 -62.54 -20.25 9.81
CA LEU A 499 -61.95 -18.92 10.01
C LEU A 499 -62.56 -18.32 11.28
N ASN A 500 -61.76 -18.14 12.34
CA ASN A 500 -62.23 -17.66 13.65
C ASN A 500 -63.49 -18.39 14.17
N GLY A 501 -63.56 -19.72 13.96
CA GLY A 501 -64.70 -20.56 14.38
C GLY A 501 -65.89 -20.56 13.43
N VAL A 502 -65.88 -19.77 12.35
CA VAL A 502 -66.93 -19.76 11.32
C VAL A 502 -66.55 -20.70 10.18
N ALA A 503 -67.50 -21.55 9.75
CA ALA A 503 -67.32 -22.46 8.63
C ALA A 503 -67.16 -21.71 7.31
N LYS A 504 -66.18 -22.13 6.52
CA LYS A 504 -65.83 -21.60 5.21
C LYS A 504 -65.68 -22.73 4.21
N SER A 505 -66.15 -22.51 2.98
CA SER A 505 -66.12 -23.53 1.93
C SER A 505 -65.79 -22.95 0.57
N ALA A 506 -65.01 -23.68 -0.22
CA ALA A 506 -64.75 -23.39 -1.61
C ALA A 506 -64.94 -24.64 -2.47
N THR A 507 -65.60 -24.49 -3.61
CA THR A 507 -65.91 -25.60 -4.53
C THR A 507 -65.43 -25.28 -5.94
N ASP A 508 -64.97 -26.32 -6.61
CA ASP A 508 -64.59 -26.34 -8.00
C ASP A 508 -65.79 -26.04 -8.91
N ASN A 509 -65.67 -25.00 -9.75
CA ASN A 509 -66.71 -24.60 -10.70
C ASN A 509 -66.74 -25.46 -11.98
N GLY A 510 -65.84 -26.44 -12.10
CA GLY A 510 -65.68 -27.26 -13.29
C GLY A 510 -65.04 -26.50 -14.47
N GLN A 511 -64.47 -25.32 -14.27
CA GLN A 511 -63.79 -24.51 -15.29
C GLN A 511 -62.36 -24.12 -14.87
N GLY A 512 -61.77 -24.84 -13.91
CA GLY A 512 -60.41 -24.64 -13.43
C GLY A 512 -60.29 -23.56 -12.37
N GLN A 513 -61.39 -23.19 -11.69
CA GLN A 513 -61.39 -22.15 -10.65
C GLN A 513 -62.21 -22.57 -9.43
N PHE A 514 -61.84 -22.00 -8.27
CA PHE A 514 -62.64 -22.09 -7.05
C PHE A 514 -63.72 -21.00 -7.01
N THR A 515 -64.86 -21.34 -6.39
CA THR A 515 -65.97 -20.43 -6.06
C THR A 515 -66.38 -20.62 -4.59
N GLY A 516 -67.01 -19.61 -3.99
CA GLY A 516 -67.40 -19.62 -2.56
C GLY A 516 -66.54 -18.66 -1.74
N ASP A 517 -66.04 -19.10 -0.58
CA ASP A 517 -65.21 -18.29 0.32
C ASP A 517 -63.75 -18.14 -0.14
N ALA A 518 -63.35 -18.79 -1.24
CA ALA A 518 -62.05 -18.65 -1.87
C ALA A 518 -62.19 -18.55 -3.40
N THR A 519 -61.23 -17.87 -4.02
CA THR A 519 -60.92 -17.96 -5.45
C THR A 519 -59.72 -18.88 -5.65
N GLY A 520 -59.14 -18.92 -6.85
CA GLY A 520 -57.92 -19.66 -7.12
C GLY A 520 -58.01 -20.48 -8.40
N THR A 521 -56.92 -21.17 -8.73
CA THR A 521 -56.79 -21.96 -9.94
C THR A 521 -56.71 -23.45 -9.62
N ILE A 522 -57.27 -24.27 -10.50
CA ILE A 522 -57.23 -25.73 -10.42
C ILE A 522 -56.67 -26.24 -11.75
N ASP A 523 -55.48 -26.82 -11.69
CA ASP A 523 -54.92 -27.57 -12.80
C ASP A 523 -55.39 -29.02 -12.71
N TYR A 524 -56.43 -29.34 -13.49
CA TYR A 524 -57.02 -30.67 -13.52
C TYR A 524 -56.07 -31.72 -14.08
N ALA A 525 -55.23 -31.37 -15.06
CA ALA A 525 -54.37 -32.33 -15.75
C ALA A 525 -53.17 -32.71 -14.87
N ASP A 526 -52.51 -31.72 -14.28
CA ASP A 526 -51.32 -31.96 -13.44
C ASP A 526 -51.68 -32.31 -11.99
N GLY A 527 -52.89 -31.98 -11.54
CA GLY A 527 -53.36 -32.32 -10.19
C GLY A 527 -52.90 -31.36 -9.12
N VAL A 528 -52.83 -30.07 -9.44
CA VAL A 528 -52.38 -29.02 -8.50
C VAL A 528 -53.46 -27.96 -8.42
N ALA A 529 -53.94 -27.67 -7.22
CA ALA A 529 -54.88 -26.58 -6.98
C ALA A 529 -54.26 -25.51 -6.08
N LYS A 530 -54.36 -24.24 -6.47
CA LYS A 530 -53.93 -23.09 -5.68
C LYS A 530 -55.18 -22.42 -5.10
N LEU A 531 -55.50 -22.71 -3.85
CA LEU A 531 -56.64 -22.12 -3.15
C LEU A 531 -56.26 -20.72 -2.66
N MET A 532 -56.98 -19.68 -3.08
CA MET A 532 -56.78 -18.28 -2.69
C MET A 532 -57.96 -17.80 -1.83
N PRO A 533 -57.91 -17.95 -0.49
CA PRO A 533 -58.99 -17.52 0.40
C PRO A 533 -59.33 -16.04 0.20
N THR A 534 -60.62 -15.68 0.22
CA THR A 534 -61.04 -14.27 0.11
C THR A 534 -60.62 -13.46 1.34
N LEU A 535 -60.69 -14.09 2.51
CA LEU A 535 -60.16 -13.60 3.77
C LEU A 535 -59.03 -14.53 4.23
N LEU A 536 -57.94 -13.95 4.72
CA LEU A 536 -56.75 -14.72 5.13
C LEU A 536 -57.07 -15.66 6.31
N PRO A 537 -56.64 -16.93 6.25
CA PRO A 537 -56.96 -17.94 7.28
C PRO A 537 -56.15 -17.71 8.58
N ASN A 538 -56.48 -18.42 9.64
CA ASN A 538 -55.63 -18.47 10.84
C ASN A 538 -54.32 -19.22 10.50
N GLY A 539 -53.19 -18.83 11.08
CA GLY A 539 -51.96 -19.61 10.94
C GLY A 539 -52.16 -21.04 11.46
N GLY A 540 -51.80 -22.04 10.64
CA GLY A 540 -52.00 -23.46 10.97
C GLY A 540 -53.43 -23.97 10.74
N THR A 541 -54.27 -23.23 10.01
CA THR A 541 -55.64 -23.67 9.67
C THR A 541 -55.62 -25.01 8.94
N THR A 542 -56.48 -25.93 9.37
CA THR A 542 -56.69 -27.22 8.72
C THR A 542 -57.71 -27.09 7.59
N PHE A 543 -57.27 -27.33 6.35
CA PHE A 543 -58.11 -27.39 5.15
C PHE A 543 -58.47 -28.83 4.86
N ASN A 544 -59.76 -29.17 5.00
CA ASN A 544 -60.28 -30.50 4.66
C ASN A 544 -60.63 -30.51 3.17
N VAL A 545 -59.90 -31.30 2.40
CA VAL A 545 -60.04 -31.39 0.95
C VAL A 545 -60.73 -32.70 0.60
N SER A 546 -61.69 -32.65 -0.31
CA SER A 546 -62.36 -33.83 -0.86
C SER A 546 -62.63 -33.66 -2.35
N GLY A 547 -62.58 -34.74 -3.12
CA GLY A 547 -62.96 -34.72 -4.53
C GLY A 547 -62.83 -36.07 -5.20
N GLN A 548 -62.80 -36.07 -6.52
CA GLN A 548 -62.53 -37.26 -7.32
C GLN A 548 -61.25 -37.07 -8.13
N LYS A 549 -60.39 -38.08 -8.16
CA LYS A 549 -59.15 -38.09 -8.96
C LYS A 549 -59.06 -39.36 -9.80
N GLY A 550 -58.28 -39.34 -10.86
CA GLY A 550 -58.00 -40.52 -11.66
C GLY A 550 -56.66 -40.41 -12.37
N ALA A 551 -56.09 -41.57 -12.71
CA ALA A 551 -54.73 -41.71 -13.21
C ALA A 551 -54.47 -40.78 -14.42
N LYS A 552 -53.48 -39.89 -14.27
CA LYS A 552 -52.95 -39.08 -15.38
C LYS A 552 -51.91 -39.84 -16.20
N SER A 553 -51.95 -39.62 -17.51
CA SER A 553 -50.91 -40.01 -18.46
C SER A 553 -50.10 -38.78 -18.86
N SER A 554 -48.81 -38.95 -19.14
CA SER A 554 -47.96 -37.87 -19.68
C SER A 554 -47.07 -38.43 -20.78
N VAL A 555 -47.02 -37.73 -21.91
CA VAL A 555 -46.28 -38.15 -23.10
C VAL A 555 -45.55 -36.96 -23.70
N GLN A 556 -44.41 -37.22 -24.31
CA GLN A 556 -43.71 -36.25 -25.15
C GLN A 556 -43.86 -36.67 -26.62
N VAL A 557 -44.33 -35.73 -27.46
CA VAL A 557 -44.56 -35.95 -28.88
C VAL A 557 -43.71 -34.96 -29.66
N THR A 558 -43.06 -35.44 -30.71
CA THR A 558 -42.25 -34.59 -31.59
C THR A 558 -43.09 -34.12 -32.77
N ALA A 559 -43.14 -32.82 -33.02
CA ALA A 559 -43.92 -32.23 -34.12
C ALA A 559 -43.07 -31.27 -34.94
N VAL A 560 -43.25 -31.25 -36.26
CA VAL A 560 -42.57 -30.29 -37.14
C VAL A 560 -43.52 -29.12 -37.43
N PRO A 561 -43.16 -27.87 -37.09
CA PRO A 561 -44.00 -26.72 -37.38
C PRO A 561 -44.18 -26.49 -38.89
N THR A 562 -45.38 -26.10 -39.29
CA THR A 562 -45.72 -25.66 -40.65
C THR A 562 -46.43 -24.30 -40.55
N SER A 563 -45.78 -23.23 -41.03
CA SER A 563 -46.31 -21.85 -40.94
C SER A 563 -46.78 -21.45 -39.53
N GLY A 564 -45.93 -21.71 -38.52
CA GLY A 564 -46.22 -21.36 -37.12
C GLY A 564 -47.19 -22.29 -36.38
N THR A 565 -47.70 -23.34 -37.03
CA THR A 565 -48.66 -24.28 -36.45
C THR A 565 -48.07 -25.70 -36.39
N ILE A 566 -48.40 -26.44 -35.35
CA ILE A 566 -48.10 -27.87 -35.22
C ILE A 566 -49.39 -28.68 -35.15
N SER A 567 -49.35 -29.89 -35.67
CA SER A 567 -50.40 -30.89 -35.50
C SER A 567 -49.80 -32.09 -34.79
N ILE A 568 -50.45 -32.55 -33.72
CA ILE A 568 -50.03 -33.70 -32.93
C ILE A 568 -51.19 -34.67 -32.75
N GLU A 569 -50.88 -35.96 -32.83
CA GLU A 569 -51.79 -37.07 -32.56
C GLU A 569 -51.18 -37.93 -31.45
N LEU A 570 -52.00 -38.38 -30.50
CA LEU A 570 -51.55 -39.21 -29.39
C LEU A 570 -51.80 -40.69 -29.72
N ASP A 571 -50.74 -41.43 -30.08
CA ASP A 571 -50.85 -42.79 -30.67
C ASP A 571 -51.04 -43.95 -29.67
N ASN A 572 -51.30 -43.70 -28.39
CA ASN A 572 -51.16 -44.76 -27.35
C ASN A 572 -52.27 -44.82 -26.27
N GLY A 573 -53.54 -44.59 -26.63
CA GLY A 573 -54.65 -44.58 -25.66
C GLY A 573 -55.75 -45.57 -26.00
N SER A 574 -56.45 -46.04 -24.97
CA SER A 574 -57.51 -47.05 -25.08
C SER A 574 -58.91 -46.46 -25.25
N ALA A 575 -59.07 -45.13 -25.13
CA ALA A 575 -60.34 -44.41 -25.32
C ALA A 575 -60.12 -42.93 -25.69
N ALA A 576 -61.22 -42.19 -25.89
CA ALA A 576 -61.22 -40.75 -26.12
C ALA A 576 -60.63 -39.99 -24.92
N LEU A 577 -59.96 -38.86 -25.19
CA LEU A 577 -59.46 -37.95 -24.16
C LEU A 577 -60.63 -37.39 -23.35
N ILE A 578 -60.47 -37.31 -22.03
CA ILE A 578 -61.49 -36.75 -21.15
C ILE A 578 -61.44 -35.22 -21.24
N PRO A 579 -62.54 -34.55 -21.61
CA PRO A 579 -62.59 -33.10 -21.64
C PRO A 579 -62.24 -32.48 -20.27
N LYS A 580 -61.53 -31.35 -20.27
CA LYS A 580 -60.97 -30.62 -19.12
C LYS A 580 -59.80 -31.30 -18.40
N SER A 581 -59.26 -32.39 -18.96
CA SER A 581 -58.12 -33.09 -18.37
C SER A 581 -56.83 -32.95 -19.17
N VAL A 582 -56.81 -32.15 -20.24
CA VAL A 582 -55.69 -32.08 -21.18
C VAL A 582 -54.92 -30.78 -20.99
N LYS A 583 -53.60 -30.94 -20.86
CA LYS A 583 -52.63 -29.85 -20.78
C LYS A 583 -51.49 -30.10 -21.74
N VAL A 584 -51.09 -29.06 -22.45
CA VAL A 584 -50.05 -29.10 -23.47
C VAL A 584 -49.02 -28.02 -23.20
N ARG A 585 -47.75 -28.36 -23.29
CA ARG A 585 -46.62 -27.43 -23.17
C ARG A 585 -45.82 -27.48 -24.47
N VAL A 586 -45.74 -26.34 -25.15
CA VAL A 586 -45.10 -26.21 -26.46
C VAL A 586 -43.91 -25.25 -26.36
N PRO A 587 -42.69 -25.67 -26.69
CA PRO A 587 -41.56 -24.75 -26.75
C PRO A 587 -41.72 -23.81 -27.95
N VAL A 588 -41.45 -22.53 -27.73
CA VAL A 588 -41.52 -21.45 -28.73
C VAL A 588 -40.19 -20.72 -28.79
N LYS A 589 -39.92 -20.05 -29.92
CA LYS A 589 -38.63 -19.41 -30.17
C LYS A 589 -38.80 -18.12 -30.98
N TYR A 590 -37.87 -17.19 -30.77
CA TYR A 590 -37.62 -16.06 -31.66
C TYR A 590 -36.11 -15.78 -31.63
N MET A 591 -35.43 -15.84 -32.78
CA MET A 591 -33.96 -15.70 -32.87
C MET A 591 -33.19 -16.61 -31.90
N SER A 592 -32.55 -16.07 -30.86
CA SER A 592 -31.85 -16.85 -29.81
C SER A 592 -32.72 -17.14 -28.59
N TYR A 593 -33.85 -16.44 -28.44
CA TYR A 593 -34.73 -16.54 -27.28
C TYR A 593 -35.63 -17.77 -27.36
N THR A 594 -35.72 -18.51 -26.25
CA THR A 594 -36.58 -19.68 -26.13
C THR A 594 -37.55 -19.49 -24.98
N GLY A 595 -38.74 -20.07 -25.10
CA GLY A 595 -39.77 -20.04 -24.08
C GLY A 595 -40.71 -21.23 -24.22
N GLU A 596 -41.72 -21.29 -23.37
CA GLU A 596 -42.73 -22.35 -23.40
C GLU A 596 -44.13 -21.74 -23.28
N VAL A 597 -45.05 -22.21 -24.11
CA VAL A 597 -46.46 -21.87 -24.03
C VAL A 597 -47.21 -23.04 -23.40
N GLU A 598 -47.83 -22.77 -22.26
CA GLU A 598 -48.72 -23.71 -21.58
C GLU A 598 -50.17 -23.48 -22.00
N LEU A 599 -50.82 -24.54 -22.50
CA LEU A 599 -52.20 -24.55 -22.96
C LEU A 599 -53.01 -25.61 -22.21
N ARG A 600 -54.26 -25.28 -21.93
CA ARG A 600 -55.26 -26.17 -21.31
C ARG A 600 -56.49 -26.26 -22.20
N ASP A 601 -57.18 -27.38 -22.15
CA ASP A 601 -58.36 -27.59 -22.99
C ASP A 601 -59.63 -26.94 -22.43
N MET A 602 -60.40 -26.31 -23.30
CA MET A 602 -61.70 -25.72 -23.03
C MET A 602 -62.72 -26.36 -23.99
N PRO A 603 -63.50 -27.35 -23.53
CA PRO A 603 -64.41 -28.10 -24.39
C PRO A 603 -65.52 -27.21 -24.98
N ILE A 604 -65.83 -27.40 -26.25
CA ILE A 604 -67.01 -26.82 -26.91
C ILE A 604 -68.18 -27.80 -26.79
N ASP A 605 -67.91 -29.07 -27.06
CA ASP A 605 -68.83 -30.20 -26.91
C ASP A 605 -68.06 -31.46 -26.47
N ALA A 606 -68.70 -32.64 -26.55
CA ALA A 606 -68.11 -33.91 -26.14
C ALA A 606 -67.00 -34.43 -27.08
N THR A 607 -66.82 -33.82 -28.26
CA THR A 607 -65.91 -34.31 -29.32
C THR A 607 -64.85 -33.27 -29.69
N THR A 608 -65.12 -31.98 -29.52
CA THR A 608 -64.23 -30.87 -29.89
C THR A 608 -64.04 -29.85 -28.77
N GLY A 609 -62.85 -29.25 -28.73
CA GLY A 609 -62.45 -28.25 -27.75
C GLY A 609 -61.45 -27.23 -28.30
N ARG A 610 -61.24 -26.17 -27.54
CA ARG A 610 -60.22 -25.14 -27.78
C ARG A 610 -59.03 -25.41 -26.87
N LEU A 611 -57.82 -25.03 -27.29
CA LEU A 611 -56.66 -24.96 -26.41
C LEU A 611 -56.39 -23.50 -26.08
N ILE A 612 -56.43 -23.15 -24.80
CA ILE A 612 -56.31 -21.77 -24.31
C ILE A 612 -55.11 -21.63 -23.38
N ASN A 613 -54.46 -20.47 -23.41
CA ASN A 613 -53.35 -20.16 -22.50
C ASN A 613 -53.85 -19.66 -21.12
N GLY A 614 -52.91 -19.26 -20.27
CA GLY A 614 -53.16 -18.65 -18.95
C GLY A 614 -54.14 -17.46 -18.99
N GLU A 615 -54.07 -16.65 -20.03
CA GLU A 615 -54.89 -15.44 -20.26
C GLU A 615 -56.27 -15.73 -20.89
N GLY A 616 -56.55 -16.99 -21.22
CA GLY A 616 -57.79 -17.40 -21.88
C GLY A 616 -57.80 -17.16 -23.40
N GLN A 617 -56.67 -16.77 -23.99
CA GLN A 617 -56.52 -16.65 -25.43
C GLN A 617 -56.47 -18.04 -26.07
N GLN A 618 -57.27 -18.25 -27.11
CA GLN A 618 -57.24 -19.49 -27.88
C GLN A 618 -56.00 -19.53 -28.78
N GLN A 619 -55.19 -20.58 -28.61
CA GLN A 619 -53.97 -20.83 -29.40
C GLN A 619 -53.97 -22.21 -30.05
N GLY A 620 -55.11 -22.91 -30.05
CA GLY A 620 -55.26 -24.17 -30.75
C GLY A 620 -56.65 -24.77 -30.64
N THR A 621 -56.79 -25.97 -31.20
CA THR A 621 -58.00 -26.80 -31.17
C THR A 621 -57.64 -28.24 -30.83
N ILE A 622 -58.58 -28.96 -30.22
CA ILE A 622 -58.44 -30.38 -29.85
C ILE A 622 -59.69 -31.15 -30.28
N ASN A 623 -59.49 -32.36 -30.81
CA ASN A 623 -60.56 -33.35 -30.97
C ASN A 623 -60.31 -34.51 -29.99
N TYR A 624 -61.23 -34.69 -29.06
CA TYR A 624 -61.10 -35.66 -27.98
C TYR A 624 -61.19 -37.11 -28.46
N SER A 625 -61.98 -37.36 -29.52
CA SER A 625 -62.21 -38.71 -30.06
C SER A 625 -61.08 -39.19 -30.96
N SER A 626 -60.55 -38.32 -31.82
CA SER A 626 -59.39 -38.62 -32.66
C SER A 626 -58.06 -38.34 -31.96
N ARG A 627 -58.08 -37.73 -30.76
CA ARG A 627 -56.88 -37.40 -29.97
C ARG A 627 -55.88 -36.51 -30.72
N THR A 628 -56.39 -35.70 -31.64
CA THR A 628 -55.60 -34.78 -32.46
C THR A 628 -55.70 -33.35 -31.93
N MET A 629 -54.59 -32.63 -31.96
CA MET A 629 -54.51 -31.21 -31.58
C MET A 629 -53.79 -30.43 -32.66
N ASN A 630 -54.37 -29.29 -33.06
CA ASN A 630 -53.72 -28.31 -33.93
C ASN A 630 -53.44 -27.05 -33.12
N ILE A 631 -52.17 -26.64 -33.02
CA ILE A 631 -51.71 -25.61 -32.08
C ILE A 631 -50.87 -24.58 -32.81
N THR A 632 -51.20 -23.30 -32.63
CA THR A 632 -50.48 -22.13 -33.11
C THR A 632 -50.02 -21.32 -31.89
N PRO A 633 -48.95 -21.75 -31.21
CA PRO A 633 -48.57 -21.17 -29.92
C PRO A 633 -47.88 -19.82 -30.11
N SER A 634 -48.16 -18.88 -29.21
CA SER A 634 -47.52 -17.58 -29.17
C SER A 634 -47.46 -17.02 -27.75
N THR A 635 -46.36 -16.37 -27.39
CA THR A 635 -46.24 -15.57 -26.17
C THR A 635 -45.36 -14.35 -26.45
N THR A 636 -45.53 -13.29 -25.67
CA THR A 636 -44.67 -12.11 -25.72
C THR A 636 -43.55 -12.22 -24.69
N LEU A 637 -42.34 -11.83 -25.09
CA LEU A 637 -41.18 -11.69 -24.20
C LEU A 637 -40.66 -10.27 -24.35
N GLU A 638 -40.66 -9.51 -23.27
CA GLU A 638 -39.90 -8.27 -23.19
C GLU A 638 -38.47 -8.63 -22.83
N VAL A 639 -37.52 -8.24 -23.68
CA VAL A 639 -36.08 -8.44 -23.45
C VAL A 639 -35.42 -7.08 -23.37
N ILE A 640 -34.42 -7.01 -22.51
CA ILE A 640 -33.53 -5.85 -22.45
C ILE A 640 -32.25 -6.24 -23.15
N GLU A 641 -32.03 -5.63 -24.29
CA GLU A 641 -30.79 -5.78 -25.05
C GLU A 641 -29.76 -4.78 -24.53
N ARG A 642 -28.49 -5.19 -24.59
CA ARG A 642 -27.37 -4.30 -24.28
C ARG A 642 -26.79 -3.78 -25.58
N GLU A 643 -26.98 -2.50 -25.85
CA GLU A 643 -26.30 -1.81 -26.93
C GLU A 643 -24.82 -1.61 -26.54
N LYS A 644 -23.92 -2.05 -27.41
CA LYS A 644 -22.47 -1.88 -27.21
C LYS A 644 -22.08 -0.48 -27.64
N ILE A 645 -21.50 0.27 -26.70
CA ILE A 645 -20.89 1.56 -26.96
C ILE A 645 -19.38 1.34 -27.07
N MET A 646 -18.88 1.39 -28.30
CA MET A 646 -17.46 1.24 -28.60
C MET A 646 -16.81 2.62 -28.63
N ARG A 647 -15.78 2.83 -27.81
CA ARG A 647 -14.99 4.07 -27.79
C ARG A 647 -13.50 3.79 -27.94
N PRO A 648 -12.77 4.58 -28.73
CA PRO A 648 -11.32 4.49 -28.81
C PRO A 648 -10.66 4.77 -27.46
N TYR A 649 -9.52 4.13 -27.24
CA TYR A 649 -8.63 4.32 -26.08
C TYR A 649 -7.58 5.39 -26.40
N TYR A 650 -7.40 6.33 -25.48
CA TYR A 650 -6.55 7.51 -25.69
C TYR A 650 -5.16 7.42 -25.03
N GLY A 651 -4.94 6.48 -24.11
CA GLY A 651 -3.72 6.43 -23.30
C GLY A 651 -3.45 7.74 -22.57
N THR A 652 -2.25 8.29 -22.72
CA THR A 652 -1.86 9.60 -22.15
C THR A 652 -2.23 10.79 -23.04
N HIS A 653 -2.93 10.55 -24.16
CA HIS A 653 -3.33 11.60 -25.11
C HIS A 653 -4.77 12.07 -24.87
N ASN A 654 -5.13 13.21 -25.44
CA ASN A 654 -6.45 13.82 -25.26
C ASN A 654 -7.34 13.70 -26.50
N THR A 655 -6.81 13.23 -27.64
CA THR A 655 -7.53 13.13 -28.92
C THR A 655 -7.27 11.80 -29.63
N ASP A 656 -8.22 11.38 -30.45
CA ASP A 656 -8.14 10.12 -31.21
C ASP A 656 -6.93 10.15 -32.14
N GLN A 657 -6.74 11.28 -32.81
CA GLN A 657 -5.70 11.44 -33.82
C GLN A 657 -4.29 11.30 -33.23
N GLU A 658 -4.01 11.91 -32.07
CA GLU A 658 -2.73 11.78 -31.38
C GLU A 658 -2.45 10.34 -30.91
N ALA A 659 -3.47 9.67 -30.36
CA ALA A 659 -3.33 8.29 -29.89
C ALA A 659 -3.10 7.31 -31.08
N ILE A 660 -3.82 7.52 -32.19
CA ILE A 660 -3.66 6.76 -33.44
C ILE A 660 -2.24 6.94 -34.02
N GLU A 661 -1.77 8.19 -34.11
CA GLU A 661 -0.43 8.52 -34.62
C GLU A 661 0.69 7.92 -33.72
N ALA A 662 0.43 7.78 -32.41
CA ALA A 662 1.33 7.13 -31.45
C ALA A 662 1.20 5.59 -31.41
N GLY A 663 0.28 5.00 -32.18
CA GLY A 663 0.03 3.54 -32.20
C GLY A 663 -0.69 3.00 -30.95
N LEU A 664 -1.33 3.88 -30.16
CA LEU A 664 -2.17 3.55 -29.01
C LEU A 664 -3.61 3.39 -29.51
N LEU A 665 -3.96 2.16 -29.91
CA LEU A 665 -5.22 1.82 -30.57
C LEU A 665 -5.96 0.73 -29.80
N GLY A 666 -6.52 1.08 -28.65
CA GLY A 666 -7.41 0.22 -27.88
C GLY A 666 -8.88 0.57 -28.12
N MET A 667 -9.78 -0.35 -27.80
CA MET A 667 -11.22 -0.09 -27.75
C MET A 667 -11.72 -0.34 -26.35
N THR A 668 -12.40 0.64 -25.78
CA THR A 668 -13.17 0.47 -24.55
C THR A 668 -14.60 0.11 -24.95
N ILE A 669 -15.14 -0.95 -24.36
CA ILE A 669 -16.52 -1.36 -24.56
C ILE A 669 -17.29 -1.00 -23.31
N LYS A 670 -18.33 -0.21 -23.52
CA LYS A 670 -19.33 0.13 -22.52
C LYS A 670 -20.69 -0.36 -23.00
N TYR A 671 -21.68 -0.38 -22.13
CA TYR A 671 -23.01 -0.89 -22.45
C TYR A 671 -24.11 0.09 -22.02
N GLU A 672 -25.18 0.12 -22.79
CA GLU A 672 -26.45 0.77 -22.47
C GLU A 672 -27.61 -0.21 -22.69
N ASN A 673 -28.70 -0.05 -21.96
CA ASN A 673 -29.87 -0.91 -22.10
C ASN A 673 -30.90 -0.33 -23.05
N THR A 674 -31.41 -1.16 -23.95
CA THR A 674 -32.62 -0.89 -24.74
C THR A 674 -33.66 -1.97 -24.41
N SER A 675 -34.95 -1.60 -24.31
CA SER A 675 -36.03 -2.59 -24.15
C SER A 675 -36.67 -2.85 -25.50
N GLU A 676 -36.74 -4.12 -25.89
CA GLU A 676 -37.48 -4.59 -27.06
C GLU A 676 -38.49 -5.67 -26.66
N THR A 677 -39.66 -5.67 -27.31
CA THR A 677 -40.68 -6.69 -27.09
C THR A 677 -40.73 -7.62 -28.30
N TYR A 678 -40.45 -8.89 -28.08
CA TYR A 678 -40.52 -9.94 -29.08
C TYR A 678 -41.76 -10.82 -28.91
N THR A 679 -42.21 -11.41 -30.00
CA THR A 679 -43.24 -12.45 -29.98
C THR A 679 -42.59 -13.80 -30.27
N LEU A 680 -42.51 -14.67 -29.26
CA LEU A 680 -42.07 -16.04 -29.44
C LEU A 680 -43.22 -16.87 -30.00
N ASN A 681 -42.95 -17.61 -31.06
CA ASN A 681 -43.90 -18.48 -31.72
C ASN A 681 -43.14 -19.61 -32.43
N LEU A 682 -43.78 -20.29 -33.39
CA LEU A 682 -43.14 -21.34 -34.18
C LEU A 682 -42.82 -20.92 -35.63
N ASN A 683 -42.95 -19.65 -36.00
CA ASN A 683 -42.73 -19.18 -37.37
C ASN A 683 -41.27 -19.34 -37.83
N GLU A 684 -40.32 -19.22 -36.90
CA GLU A 684 -38.88 -19.33 -37.17
C GLU A 684 -38.30 -20.72 -36.84
N VAL A 685 -39.14 -21.67 -36.42
CA VAL A 685 -38.72 -23.01 -36.01
C VAL A 685 -38.93 -23.98 -37.17
N ALA A 686 -37.84 -24.28 -37.90
CA ALA A 686 -37.87 -25.19 -39.05
C ALA A 686 -37.62 -26.67 -38.69
N THR A 687 -37.19 -26.95 -37.45
CA THR A 687 -36.90 -28.30 -36.96
C THR A 687 -38.02 -28.83 -36.07
N ALA A 688 -38.01 -30.13 -35.80
CA ALA A 688 -39.00 -30.73 -34.92
C ALA A 688 -38.85 -30.22 -33.47
N VAL A 689 -40.00 -29.95 -32.83
CA VAL A 689 -40.10 -29.55 -31.41
C VAL A 689 -40.68 -30.68 -30.57
N THR A 690 -40.21 -30.80 -29.33
CA THR A 690 -40.75 -31.76 -28.36
C THR A 690 -41.86 -31.09 -27.55
N VAL A 691 -43.09 -31.57 -27.73
CA VAL A 691 -44.30 -31.10 -27.05
C VAL A 691 -44.62 -32.04 -25.90
N SER A 692 -44.82 -31.51 -24.70
CA SER A 692 -45.25 -32.31 -23.55
C SER A 692 -46.76 -32.23 -23.38
N VAL A 693 -47.43 -33.37 -23.25
CA VAL A 693 -48.88 -33.46 -23.09
C VAL A 693 -49.22 -34.30 -21.87
N SER A 694 -50.02 -33.75 -20.97
CA SER A 694 -50.60 -34.45 -19.82
C SER A 694 -52.11 -34.56 -20.00
N TYR A 695 -52.66 -35.76 -19.84
CA TYR A 695 -54.06 -36.04 -20.15
C TYR A 695 -54.64 -37.21 -19.36
N ARG A 696 -55.97 -37.35 -19.38
CA ARG A 696 -56.66 -38.61 -19.03
C ARG A 696 -57.45 -39.16 -20.20
N ASP A 697 -57.42 -40.48 -20.35
CA ASP A 697 -58.25 -41.25 -21.29
C ASP A 697 -58.96 -42.43 -20.60
N SER A 698 -58.87 -42.54 -19.26
CA SER A 698 -59.63 -43.50 -18.46
C SER A 698 -60.69 -42.81 -17.61
N SER A 699 -61.94 -43.23 -17.77
CA SER A 699 -63.10 -42.71 -17.01
C SER A 699 -63.14 -43.21 -15.56
N ALA A 700 -62.25 -44.11 -15.16
CA ALA A 700 -62.13 -44.54 -13.78
C ALA A 700 -61.68 -43.37 -12.89
N ALA A 701 -62.58 -42.90 -12.03
CA ALA A 701 -62.30 -41.91 -11.00
C ALA A 701 -62.59 -42.51 -9.62
N GLN A 702 -61.75 -42.18 -8.64
CA GLN A 702 -61.90 -42.61 -7.26
C GLN A 702 -62.15 -41.40 -6.37
N SER A 703 -63.01 -41.58 -5.35
CA SER A 703 -63.17 -40.58 -4.31
C SER A 703 -61.88 -40.49 -3.49
N TRP A 704 -61.48 -39.27 -3.16
CA TRP A 704 -60.29 -38.97 -2.40
C TRP A 704 -60.59 -37.86 -1.40
N SER A 705 -59.96 -37.94 -0.24
CA SER A 705 -60.01 -36.91 0.79
C SER A 705 -58.64 -36.78 1.43
N ASP A 706 -58.27 -35.56 1.81
CA ASP A 706 -57.00 -35.25 2.43
C ASP A 706 -57.12 -34.01 3.34
N THR A 707 -56.07 -33.71 4.08
CA THR A 707 -56.02 -32.60 5.02
C THR A 707 -54.71 -31.83 4.85
N ILE A 708 -54.82 -30.54 4.53
CA ILE A 708 -53.67 -29.64 4.35
C ILE A 708 -53.60 -28.64 5.50
N ILE A 709 -52.41 -28.42 6.06
CA ILE A 709 -52.20 -27.43 7.13
C ILE A 709 -51.67 -26.13 6.51
N GLY A 710 -52.45 -25.06 6.58
CA GLY A 710 -52.08 -23.72 6.10
C GLY A 710 -51.18 -22.97 7.08
N SER A 711 -49.99 -23.48 7.35
CA SER A 711 -48.97 -22.78 8.14
C SER A 711 -48.18 -21.75 7.32
N ILE A 712 -48.17 -21.89 5.99
CA ILE A 712 -47.48 -21.01 5.06
C ILE A 712 -48.45 -20.60 3.96
N LEU A 713 -48.48 -19.31 3.62
CA LEU A 713 -49.12 -18.82 2.41
C LEU A 713 -48.06 -18.53 1.36
N LYS A 714 -48.29 -18.99 0.14
CA LYS A 714 -47.38 -18.78 -0.99
C LYS A 714 -47.86 -17.63 -1.88
N THR A 715 -46.93 -16.90 -2.46
CA THR A 715 -47.16 -16.04 -3.63
C THR A 715 -45.86 -15.93 -4.43
N ASP A 716 -45.91 -15.31 -5.60
CA ASP A 716 -44.76 -15.11 -6.48
C ASP A 716 -44.74 -13.65 -6.95
N LEU A 717 -43.60 -12.97 -6.74
CA LEU A 717 -43.41 -11.56 -7.09
C LEU A 717 -42.86 -11.35 -8.50
N THR A 718 -42.35 -12.39 -9.15
CA THR A 718 -41.77 -12.33 -10.50
C THR A 718 -42.50 -13.26 -11.46
N GLU A 719 -43.76 -13.61 -11.18
CA GLU A 719 -44.52 -14.55 -12.01
C GLU A 719 -44.57 -14.07 -13.48
N GLY A 720 -44.07 -14.91 -14.39
CA GLY A 720 -43.93 -14.59 -15.81
C GLY A 720 -42.56 -14.03 -16.23
N PHE A 721 -41.62 -13.81 -15.29
CA PHE A 721 -40.28 -13.29 -15.53
C PHE A 721 -39.22 -14.22 -14.94
N ALA A 722 -38.21 -14.58 -15.73
CA ALA A 722 -37.06 -15.38 -15.29
C ALA A 722 -35.91 -14.48 -14.82
N GLU A 723 -36.16 -13.63 -13.82
CA GLU A 723 -35.21 -12.62 -13.33
C GLU A 723 -34.92 -12.82 -11.84
N GLN A 724 -33.72 -12.42 -11.40
CA GLN A 724 -33.38 -12.46 -9.97
C GLN A 724 -33.83 -11.18 -9.28
N ILE A 725 -34.49 -11.26 -8.14
CA ILE A 725 -34.82 -10.08 -7.33
C ILE A 725 -33.54 -9.51 -6.72
N LEU A 726 -33.36 -8.20 -6.86
CA LEU A 726 -32.34 -7.46 -6.14
C LEU A 726 -32.72 -7.40 -4.66
N ALA A 727 -31.84 -7.87 -3.78
CA ALA A 727 -32.08 -7.88 -2.35
C ALA A 727 -32.35 -6.48 -1.79
N SER A 728 -33.21 -6.39 -0.77
CA SER A 728 -33.67 -5.17 -0.11
C SER A 728 -34.44 -4.20 -1.03
N SER A 729 -34.96 -4.67 -2.17
CA SER A 729 -35.75 -3.86 -3.11
C SER A 729 -37.28 -4.08 -3.00
N VAL A 730 -37.70 -5.11 -2.27
CA VAL A 730 -39.09 -5.58 -2.26
C VAL A 730 -39.88 -4.86 -1.18
N ARG A 731 -41.01 -4.30 -1.58
CA ARG A 731 -42.05 -3.83 -0.68
C ARG A 731 -43.41 -4.16 -1.25
N PHE A 732 -44.26 -4.81 -0.48
CA PHE A 732 -45.66 -5.03 -0.84
C PHE A 732 -46.56 -4.93 0.39
N THR A 733 -47.85 -4.68 0.17
CA THR A 733 -48.86 -4.69 1.22
C THR A 733 -49.76 -5.90 1.10
N LEU A 734 -50.15 -6.50 2.23
CA LEU A 734 -51.17 -7.54 2.29
C LEU A 734 -52.03 -7.32 3.55
N ALA A 735 -53.35 -7.29 3.39
CA ALA A 735 -54.32 -7.09 4.48
C ALA A 735 -54.06 -5.86 5.37
N GLY A 736 -53.48 -4.79 4.81
CA GLY A 736 -53.16 -3.54 5.52
C GLY A 736 -51.77 -3.52 6.16
N SER A 737 -51.04 -4.63 6.17
CA SER A 737 -49.64 -4.70 6.61
C SER A 737 -48.66 -4.52 5.46
N THR A 738 -47.51 -3.91 5.75
CA THR A 738 -46.38 -3.77 4.81
C THR A 738 -45.33 -4.83 5.07
N TYR A 739 -44.84 -5.46 4.01
CA TYR A 739 -43.78 -6.45 4.03
C TYR A 739 -42.58 -5.90 3.27
N VAL A 740 -41.39 -6.00 3.86
CA VAL A 740 -40.12 -5.62 3.25
C VAL A 740 -39.14 -6.77 3.37
N ASP A 741 -38.26 -6.93 2.38
CA ASP A 741 -37.24 -7.96 2.42
C ASP A 741 -35.92 -7.47 3.02
N LYS A 742 -35.20 -8.38 3.67
CA LYS A 742 -33.83 -8.15 4.12
C LYS A 742 -33.12 -9.50 4.23
N LEU A 743 -32.07 -9.70 3.42
CA LEU A 743 -31.24 -10.91 3.40
C LEU A 743 -32.07 -12.22 3.25
N GLY A 744 -33.02 -12.23 2.32
CA GLY A 744 -33.87 -13.39 2.01
C GLY A 744 -35.01 -13.64 3.02
N SER A 745 -35.11 -12.83 4.07
CA SER A 745 -36.21 -12.87 5.04
C SER A 745 -37.18 -11.72 4.82
N LEU A 746 -38.48 -11.96 5.05
CA LEU A 746 -39.51 -10.93 5.00
C LEU A 746 -39.84 -10.44 6.41
N TYR A 747 -39.84 -9.12 6.57
CA TYR A 747 -40.19 -8.43 7.80
C TYR A 747 -41.47 -7.64 7.60
N ARG A 748 -42.44 -7.85 8.49
CA ARG A 748 -43.73 -7.19 8.51
C ARG A 748 -43.70 -5.96 9.41
N ASN A 749 -44.31 -4.88 8.92
CA ASN A 749 -44.51 -3.59 9.60
C ASN A 749 -43.24 -3.07 10.28
N PRO A 750 -42.19 -2.72 9.50
CA PRO A 750 -40.98 -2.12 10.05
C PRO A 750 -41.30 -0.85 10.84
N SER A 751 -40.74 -0.74 12.03
CA SER A 751 -40.89 0.41 12.93
C SER A 751 -40.36 1.69 12.29
N VAL A 752 -41.13 2.77 12.42
CA VAL A 752 -40.77 4.10 11.90
C VAL A 752 -39.61 4.75 12.68
N THR A 753 -39.29 4.24 13.87
CA THR A 753 -38.24 4.80 14.75
C THR A 753 -36.97 3.96 14.74
N THR A 754 -37.07 2.65 14.54
CA THR A 754 -35.91 1.73 14.60
C THR A 754 -35.64 0.99 13.28
N GLY A 755 -36.55 1.05 12.31
CA GLY A 755 -36.49 0.29 11.06
C GLY A 755 -36.68 -1.23 11.24
N ALA A 756 -36.85 -1.73 12.46
CA ALA A 756 -37.01 -3.15 12.74
C ALA A 756 -38.46 -3.60 12.53
N GLY A 757 -38.66 -4.66 11.74
CA GLY A 757 -39.96 -5.31 11.56
C GLY A 757 -40.06 -6.66 12.28
N THR A 758 -41.25 -7.24 12.29
CA THR A 758 -41.48 -8.60 12.81
C THR A 758 -41.22 -9.62 11.71
N ALA A 759 -40.40 -10.64 11.95
CA ALA A 759 -40.16 -11.70 10.96
C ALA A 759 -41.50 -12.37 10.55
N ALA A 760 -41.76 -12.45 9.26
CA ALA A 760 -43.06 -12.85 8.73
C ALA A 760 -43.00 -13.85 7.56
N GLY A 761 -41.81 -14.31 7.19
CA GLY A 761 -41.63 -15.26 6.11
C GLY A 761 -40.25 -15.16 5.45
N GLN A 762 -40.13 -15.76 4.28
CA GLN A 762 -38.93 -15.74 3.45
C GLN A 762 -39.28 -15.41 2.00
N ILE A 763 -38.26 -14.94 1.28
CA ILE A 763 -38.32 -14.66 -0.14
C ILE A 763 -37.13 -15.31 -0.84
N HIS A 764 -37.40 -15.97 -1.95
CA HIS A 764 -36.40 -16.60 -2.79
C HIS A 764 -36.07 -15.65 -3.94
N TYR A 765 -34.92 -14.98 -3.85
CA TYR A 765 -34.55 -13.98 -4.86
C TYR A 765 -34.38 -14.56 -6.27
N GLY A 766 -34.01 -15.83 -6.41
CA GLY A 766 -33.75 -16.44 -7.72
C GLY A 766 -35.01 -16.70 -8.56
N ASN A 767 -36.20 -16.76 -7.95
CA ASN A 767 -37.44 -17.11 -8.65
C ASN A 767 -38.68 -16.37 -8.14
N GLY A 768 -38.50 -15.35 -7.30
CA GLY A 768 -39.57 -14.51 -6.74
C GLY A 768 -40.56 -15.19 -5.81
N ALA A 769 -40.37 -16.48 -5.47
CA ALA A 769 -41.25 -17.20 -4.58
C ALA A 769 -41.21 -16.62 -3.16
N VAL A 770 -42.38 -16.35 -2.61
CA VAL A 770 -42.58 -15.82 -1.27
C VAL A 770 -43.34 -16.83 -0.42
N GLU A 771 -42.80 -17.09 0.76
CA GLU A 771 -43.40 -17.96 1.78
C GLU A 771 -43.70 -17.12 3.02
N LEU A 772 -44.98 -16.79 3.23
CA LEU A 772 -45.44 -16.05 4.39
C LEU A 772 -45.76 -17.00 5.54
N ALA A 773 -45.12 -16.81 6.68
CA ALA A 773 -45.39 -17.53 7.93
C ALA A 773 -46.23 -16.71 8.94
N ALA A 774 -46.37 -15.39 8.73
CA ALA A 774 -47.21 -14.53 9.56
C ALA A 774 -47.94 -13.44 8.75
N TRP A 775 -49.22 -13.23 9.05
CA TRP A 775 -50.10 -12.28 8.36
C TRP A 775 -51.29 -11.83 9.22
N ASP A 776 -52.05 -10.84 8.74
CA ASP A 776 -53.27 -10.37 9.40
C ASP A 776 -54.45 -11.31 9.13
N VAL A 777 -54.74 -12.17 10.10
CA VAL A 777 -55.85 -13.13 10.06
C VAL A 777 -57.18 -12.42 9.84
N GLY A 778 -58.00 -12.93 8.92
CA GLY A 778 -59.31 -12.38 8.59
C GLY A 778 -59.29 -11.12 7.71
N GLY A 779 -58.10 -10.58 7.39
CA GLY A 779 -57.97 -9.48 6.44
C GLY A 779 -58.22 -9.89 4.99
N ALA A 780 -58.55 -8.93 4.13
CA ALA A 780 -58.77 -9.19 2.71
C ALA A 780 -57.47 -9.64 2.02
N ASN A 781 -57.55 -10.72 1.25
CA ASN A 781 -56.44 -11.24 0.47
C ASN A 781 -56.28 -10.46 -0.84
N ASN A 782 -55.66 -9.28 -0.75
CA ASN A 782 -55.40 -8.38 -1.86
C ASN A 782 -53.97 -7.84 -1.76
N PRO A 783 -52.95 -8.64 -2.12
CA PRO A 783 -51.57 -8.16 -2.12
C PRO A 783 -51.40 -7.05 -3.15
N THR A 784 -50.58 -6.05 -2.85
CA THR A 784 -50.26 -4.96 -3.77
C THR A 784 -48.77 -4.68 -3.72
N LEU A 785 -48.11 -4.73 -4.87
CA LEU A 785 -46.69 -4.42 -4.99
C LEU A 785 -46.48 -2.93 -4.88
N GLU A 786 -45.55 -2.50 -4.02
CA GLU A 786 -45.19 -1.10 -3.87
C GLU A 786 -43.84 -0.81 -4.54
N THR A 787 -42.86 -1.70 -4.35
CA THR A 787 -41.51 -1.62 -4.93
C THR A 787 -40.96 -3.00 -5.26
N LEU A 788 -40.23 -3.11 -6.37
CA LEU A 788 -39.48 -4.31 -6.75
C LEU A 788 -38.39 -3.91 -7.73
N VAL A 789 -37.18 -4.41 -7.52
CA VAL A 789 -36.10 -4.34 -8.50
C VAL A 789 -35.59 -5.75 -8.79
N THR A 790 -35.35 -6.07 -10.05
CA THR A 790 -34.78 -7.33 -10.50
C THR A 790 -33.44 -7.10 -11.21
N GLN A 791 -32.66 -8.17 -11.38
CA GLN A 791 -31.36 -8.19 -12.05
C GLN A 791 -31.32 -9.33 -13.08
N LEU A 792 -30.84 -9.01 -14.29
CA LEU A 792 -30.79 -9.93 -15.43
C LEU A 792 -29.53 -10.80 -15.45
N GLU A 793 -28.32 -10.22 -15.37
CA GLU A 793 -27.03 -10.92 -15.43
C GLU A 793 -25.89 -10.13 -14.73
N SER A 794 -24.70 -10.75 -14.61
CA SER A 794 -23.46 -10.07 -14.20
C SER A 794 -22.97 -9.05 -15.23
N VAL A 795 -22.31 -8.00 -14.77
CA VAL A 795 -21.73 -6.96 -15.63
C VAL A 795 -20.31 -7.37 -16.02
N GLN A 796 -19.89 -6.97 -17.22
CA GLN A 796 -18.55 -7.18 -17.74
C GLN A 796 -17.93 -5.85 -18.18
N THR A 797 -16.62 -5.73 -18.04
CA THR A 797 -15.83 -4.60 -18.55
C THR A 797 -14.59 -5.12 -19.24
N ASN A 798 -14.00 -4.34 -20.13
CA ASN A 798 -12.68 -4.62 -20.68
C ASN A 798 -11.64 -3.56 -20.28
N GLN A 799 -11.93 -2.69 -19.31
CA GLN A 799 -10.98 -1.69 -18.84
C GLN A 799 -11.13 -1.34 -17.37
N VAL A 800 -10.08 -0.76 -16.81
CA VAL A 800 -10.10 -0.08 -15.51
C VAL A 800 -9.09 1.08 -15.50
N SER A 801 -9.51 2.21 -14.95
CA SER A 801 -8.63 3.30 -14.57
C SER A 801 -8.78 3.55 -13.07
N TYR A 802 -7.65 3.71 -12.36
CA TYR A 802 -7.69 3.91 -10.92
C TYR A 802 -6.52 4.74 -10.43
N ARG A 803 -6.65 5.20 -9.18
CA ARG A 803 -5.60 5.89 -8.43
C ARG A 803 -5.30 5.14 -7.14
N ALA A 804 -4.03 4.99 -6.84
CA ALA A 804 -3.53 4.43 -5.61
C ALA A 804 -3.68 5.43 -4.44
N PRO A 805 -4.02 4.97 -3.23
CA PRO A 805 -4.10 5.79 -2.03
C PRO A 805 -2.74 6.31 -1.53
N MET A 806 -1.62 5.72 -1.96
CA MET A 806 -0.28 6.21 -1.65
C MET A 806 0.48 6.54 -2.92
N ILE A 807 1.22 7.64 -2.85
CA ILE A 807 2.00 8.23 -3.92
C ILE A 807 3.32 8.71 -3.28
N PRO A 808 4.49 8.40 -3.86
CA PRO A 808 4.74 7.55 -5.03
C PRO A 808 4.64 6.03 -4.72
N ILE A 809 4.46 5.24 -5.78
CA ILE A 809 4.55 3.76 -5.77
C ILE A 809 5.92 3.33 -6.29
N ARG A 810 6.51 2.29 -5.71
CA ARG A 810 7.77 1.71 -6.20
C ARG A 810 7.55 1.07 -7.58
N ALA A 811 8.34 1.48 -8.56
CA ALA A 811 8.36 0.85 -9.88
C ALA A 811 8.60 -0.67 -9.77
N GLN A 812 7.97 -1.46 -10.64
CA GLN A 812 7.97 -2.93 -10.63
C GLN A 812 7.37 -3.60 -9.36
N SER A 813 6.84 -2.84 -8.39
CA SER A 813 6.11 -3.43 -7.25
C SER A 813 4.63 -3.71 -7.56
N LEU A 814 4.10 -3.10 -8.64
CA LEU A 814 2.69 -3.19 -9.00
C LEU A 814 2.37 -4.48 -9.76
N THR A 815 1.36 -5.18 -9.26
CA THR A 815 0.73 -6.34 -9.92
C THR A 815 -0.77 -6.12 -9.94
N LEU A 816 -1.41 -6.30 -11.11
CA LEU A 816 -2.86 -6.22 -11.27
C LEU A 816 -3.41 -7.57 -11.74
N SER A 817 -4.48 -8.03 -11.11
CA SER A 817 -5.15 -9.29 -11.42
C SER A 817 -6.63 -9.06 -11.74
N ALA A 818 -7.18 -9.83 -12.68
CA ALA A 818 -8.59 -9.80 -13.06
C ALA A 818 -9.05 -11.16 -13.61
N THR A 819 -10.32 -11.53 -13.44
CA THR A 819 -10.88 -12.81 -13.94
C THR A 819 -11.64 -12.58 -15.24
N LYS A 820 -11.33 -13.35 -16.29
CA LYS A 820 -12.03 -13.30 -17.59
C LYS A 820 -13.43 -13.88 -17.46
N VAL A 821 -14.40 -13.33 -18.19
CA VAL A 821 -15.78 -13.85 -18.24
C VAL A 821 -15.82 -15.29 -18.80
N GLU A 822 -14.96 -15.59 -19.78
CA GLU A 822 -14.83 -16.94 -20.37
C GLU A 822 -14.05 -17.94 -19.47
N GLY A 823 -13.56 -17.49 -18.31
CA GLY A 823 -12.72 -18.26 -17.39
C GLY A 823 -11.22 -17.98 -17.53
N GLY A 824 -10.49 -18.15 -16.42
CA GLY A 824 -9.05 -17.84 -16.32
C GLY A 824 -8.77 -16.46 -15.70
N VAL A 825 -7.52 -16.26 -15.26
CA VAL A 825 -7.06 -15.04 -14.56
C VAL A 825 -6.00 -14.34 -15.40
N LEU A 826 -6.14 -13.03 -15.55
CA LEU A 826 -5.13 -12.11 -16.07
C LEU A 826 -4.22 -11.68 -14.92
N ASN A 827 -2.91 -11.61 -15.18
CA ASN A 827 -1.93 -11.04 -14.26
C ASN A 827 -1.03 -10.07 -15.04
N ILE A 828 -1.06 -8.80 -14.67
CA ILE A 828 -0.45 -7.71 -15.43
C ILE A 828 0.56 -7.00 -14.54
N ILE A 829 1.77 -6.83 -15.06
CA ILE A 829 2.88 -6.15 -14.41
C ILE A 829 3.38 -5.09 -15.41
N PRO A 830 3.23 -3.80 -15.12
CA PRO A 830 3.82 -2.75 -15.93
C PRO A 830 5.34 -2.84 -15.94
N ASP A 831 5.98 -2.37 -17.00
CA ASP A 831 7.44 -2.31 -17.05
C ASP A 831 8.02 -1.23 -16.11
N GLY A 832 9.34 -1.06 -16.10
CA GLY A 832 10.01 -0.08 -15.24
C GLY A 832 9.65 1.38 -15.51
N SER A 833 9.12 1.68 -16.70
CA SER A 833 8.63 3.01 -17.11
C SER A 833 7.15 3.22 -16.81
N GLY A 834 6.44 2.15 -16.42
CA GLY A 834 4.99 2.16 -16.24
C GLY A 834 4.21 1.82 -17.50
N THR A 835 4.86 1.51 -18.63
CA THR A 835 4.18 1.16 -19.88
C THR A 835 3.67 -0.28 -19.84
N ILE A 836 2.54 -0.54 -20.49
CA ILE A 836 1.92 -1.87 -20.60
C ILE A 836 1.61 -2.13 -22.08
N ASP A 837 2.39 -2.98 -22.75
CA ASP A 837 2.07 -3.55 -24.07
C ASP A 837 2.33 -5.06 -24.04
N THR A 838 1.40 -5.80 -23.44
CA THR A 838 1.48 -7.27 -23.35
C THR A 838 0.63 -7.92 -24.45
N ALA A 839 0.47 -9.25 -24.47
CA ALA A 839 -0.49 -9.88 -25.39
C ALA A 839 -1.95 -9.71 -24.95
N GLU A 840 -2.19 -9.53 -23.64
CA GLU A 840 -3.52 -9.57 -22.99
C GLU A 840 -3.99 -8.22 -22.43
N CYS A 841 -3.12 -7.21 -22.43
CA CYS A 841 -3.46 -5.87 -21.98
C CYS A 841 -2.58 -4.80 -22.63
N ASP A 842 -3.20 -3.63 -22.85
CA ASP A 842 -2.58 -2.36 -23.22
C ASP A 842 -2.85 -1.33 -22.12
N GLY A 843 -1.95 -0.38 -21.88
CA GLY A 843 -2.14 0.57 -20.78
C GLY A 843 -0.89 1.30 -20.33
N PHE A 844 -1.03 2.03 -19.23
CA PHE A 844 0.09 2.60 -18.48
C PHE A 844 -0.23 2.75 -17.00
N PHE A 845 0.80 2.88 -16.18
CA PHE A 845 0.72 3.26 -14.77
C PHE A 845 1.82 4.25 -14.41
N ASN A 846 1.44 5.46 -14.01
CA ASN A 846 2.36 6.47 -13.50
C ASN A 846 2.67 6.18 -12.03
N PHE A 847 3.88 5.69 -11.77
CA PHE A 847 4.36 5.34 -10.43
C PHE A 847 4.53 6.56 -9.51
N ASP A 848 4.88 7.72 -10.07
CA ASP A 848 5.18 8.93 -9.31
C ASP A 848 3.93 9.65 -8.83
N GLN A 849 2.84 9.55 -9.58
CA GLN A 849 1.53 10.17 -9.27
C GLN A 849 0.45 9.13 -8.95
N GLY A 850 0.82 7.85 -8.93
CA GLY A 850 0.00 6.71 -8.50
C GLY A 850 -1.32 6.53 -9.24
N TYR A 851 -1.37 6.73 -10.56
CA TYR A 851 -2.58 6.46 -11.36
C TYR A 851 -2.26 5.68 -12.63
N GLY A 852 -3.24 4.97 -13.17
CA GLY A 852 -3.06 4.27 -14.44
C GLY A 852 -4.36 3.84 -15.09
N GLN A 853 -4.24 3.40 -16.35
CA GLN A 853 -5.30 2.88 -17.19
C GLN A 853 -4.88 1.54 -17.78
N PHE A 854 -5.78 0.56 -17.70
CA PHE A 854 -5.59 -0.80 -18.19
C PHE A 854 -6.74 -1.14 -19.10
N VAL A 855 -6.45 -1.54 -20.33
CA VAL A 855 -7.41 -2.03 -21.32
C VAL A 855 -7.08 -3.49 -21.63
N PHE A 856 -7.96 -4.39 -21.24
CA PHE A 856 -7.83 -5.83 -21.45
C PHE A 856 -8.19 -6.19 -22.89
N ARG A 857 -7.22 -6.73 -23.62
CA ARG A 857 -7.35 -7.02 -25.05
C ARG A 857 -6.38 -8.11 -25.49
N GLN A 858 -6.77 -8.90 -26.48
CA GLN A 858 -5.92 -9.82 -27.21
C GLN A 858 -5.38 -9.14 -28.48
N LYS A 859 -4.05 -9.10 -28.63
CA LYS A 859 -3.39 -8.57 -29.83
C LYS A 859 -3.43 -9.60 -30.96
N ILE A 860 -4.01 -9.26 -32.11
CA ILE A 860 -4.17 -10.17 -33.26
C ILE A 860 -3.45 -9.60 -34.49
N GLU A 861 -2.59 -10.40 -35.12
CA GLU A 861 -2.00 -10.09 -36.43
C GLU A 861 -3.03 -10.36 -37.53
N VAL A 862 -3.33 -9.35 -38.34
CA VAL A 862 -4.24 -9.46 -39.48
C VAL A 862 -3.46 -9.98 -40.68
N THR A 863 -3.80 -11.18 -41.12
CA THR A 863 -3.20 -11.86 -42.28
C THR A 863 -4.25 -12.11 -43.35
N SER A 864 -3.83 -12.40 -44.58
CA SER A 864 -4.75 -12.73 -45.67
C SER A 864 -5.63 -13.95 -45.36
N ALA A 865 -5.19 -14.85 -44.46
CA ALA A 865 -5.90 -16.08 -44.12
C ALA A 865 -7.02 -15.87 -43.08
N ASN A 866 -6.81 -15.02 -42.07
CA ASN A 866 -7.77 -14.81 -40.98
C ASN A 866 -8.67 -13.56 -41.19
N ARG A 867 -8.40 -12.74 -42.20
CA ARG A 867 -9.12 -11.47 -42.43
C ARG A 867 -10.64 -11.65 -42.54
N ALA A 868 -11.11 -12.63 -43.30
CA ALA A 868 -12.55 -12.86 -43.47
C ALA A 868 -13.23 -13.27 -42.16
N GLU A 869 -12.54 -14.04 -41.32
CA GLU A 869 -13.05 -14.47 -40.01
C GLU A 869 -13.09 -13.31 -39.02
N ILE A 870 -12.08 -12.45 -39.02
CA ILE A 870 -11.98 -11.25 -38.19
C ILE A 870 -13.07 -10.24 -38.57
N MET A 871 -13.23 -9.95 -39.87
CA MET A 871 -14.24 -9.00 -40.38
C MET A 871 -15.68 -9.48 -40.14
N ALA A 872 -15.89 -10.77 -39.88
CA ALA A 872 -17.21 -11.32 -39.54
C ALA A 872 -17.54 -11.23 -38.05
N GLN A 873 -16.59 -10.82 -37.20
CA GLN A 873 -16.82 -10.68 -35.77
C GLN A 873 -17.56 -9.39 -35.44
N ASP A 874 -18.40 -9.43 -34.42
CA ASP A 874 -19.21 -8.31 -33.94
C ASP A 874 -18.40 -7.19 -33.26
N TRP A 875 -17.16 -7.48 -32.84
CA TRP A 875 -16.23 -6.51 -32.25
C TRP A 875 -15.33 -5.82 -33.29
N TYR A 876 -15.40 -6.20 -34.56
CA TYR A 876 -14.52 -5.66 -35.59
C TYR A 876 -14.90 -4.22 -35.99
N VAL A 877 -13.92 -3.32 -35.95
CA VAL A 877 -14.03 -1.93 -36.39
C VAL A 877 -12.84 -1.64 -37.31
N ALA A 878 -13.10 -1.24 -38.56
CA ALA A 878 -12.07 -1.12 -39.60
C ALA A 878 -11.03 -0.04 -39.28
N GLU A 879 -11.46 1.03 -38.60
CA GLU A 879 -10.65 2.18 -38.17
C GLU A 879 -9.62 1.82 -37.09
N LEU A 880 -9.74 0.63 -36.48
CA LEU A 880 -8.84 0.14 -35.43
C LEU A 880 -7.73 -0.80 -35.94
N GLU A 881 -7.67 -1.05 -37.26
CA GLU A 881 -6.52 -1.73 -37.87
C GLU A 881 -5.31 -0.79 -37.95
N TYR A 882 -4.13 -1.26 -37.57
CA TYR A 882 -2.91 -0.46 -37.64
C TYR A 882 -1.67 -1.21 -38.07
N THR A 883 -0.74 -0.47 -38.68
CA THR A 883 0.54 -0.99 -39.10
C THR A 883 1.61 -0.73 -38.05
N LYS A 884 2.25 -1.80 -37.56
CA LYS A 884 3.46 -1.72 -36.73
C LYS A 884 4.43 -2.79 -37.21
N ASP A 885 5.70 -2.41 -37.40
CA ASP A 885 6.78 -3.29 -37.89
C ASP A 885 6.46 -3.98 -39.23
N GLY A 886 5.79 -3.28 -40.14
CA GLY A 886 5.42 -3.81 -41.46
C GLY A 886 4.29 -4.86 -41.45
N LYS A 887 3.67 -5.09 -40.30
CA LYS A 887 2.53 -6.00 -40.09
C LYS A 887 1.28 -5.22 -39.72
N GLN A 888 0.12 -5.76 -40.08
CA GLN A 888 -1.19 -5.22 -39.72
C GLN A 888 -1.71 -5.91 -38.45
N TRP A 889 -2.25 -5.12 -37.52
CA TRP A 889 -2.70 -5.57 -36.21
C TRP A 889 -4.09 -5.04 -35.90
N ILE A 890 -4.84 -5.78 -35.08
CA ILE A 890 -6.10 -5.34 -34.48
C ILE A 890 -6.21 -5.89 -33.05
N HIS A 891 -6.90 -5.16 -32.17
CA HIS A 891 -7.09 -5.55 -30.78
C HIS A 891 -8.50 -6.13 -30.58
N LYS A 892 -8.58 -7.40 -30.18
CA LYS A 892 -9.83 -8.03 -29.75
C LYS A 892 -10.05 -7.75 -28.25
N PRO A 893 -11.16 -7.14 -27.81
CA PRO A 893 -11.43 -6.92 -26.39
C PRO A 893 -11.51 -8.22 -25.57
N ILE A 894 -10.97 -8.22 -24.34
CA ILE A 894 -11.14 -9.30 -23.36
C ILE A 894 -12.07 -8.80 -22.26
N MET A 895 -13.22 -9.47 -22.08
CA MET A 895 -14.16 -9.14 -21.01
C MET A 895 -13.72 -9.76 -19.69
N VAL A 896 -13.70 -8.96 -18.63
CA VAL A 896 -13.41 -9.36 -17.26
C VAL A 896 -14.56 -9.00 -16.31
N LEU A 897 -14.62 -9.69 -15.18
CA LEU A 897 -15.53 -9.40 -14.09
C LEU A 897 -14.97 -8.21 -13.26
N PRO A 898 -15.64 -7.04 -13.25
CA PRO A 898 -15.09 -5.83 -12.64
C PRO A 898 -14.74 -5.99 -11.14
N GLU A 899 -15.55 -6.74 -10.39
CA GLU A 899 -15.36 -7.01 -8.96
C GLU A 899 -14.10 -7.84 -8.65
N THR A 900 -13.51 -8.45 -9.66
CA THR A 900 -12.28 -9.26 -9.53
C THR A 900 -11.01 -8.47 -9.83
N ILE A 901 -11.12 -7.21 -10.25
CA ILE A 901 -9.98 -6.38 -10.62
C ILE A 901 -9.29 -5.87 -9.34
N LYS A 902 -8.17 -6.50 -8.99
CA LYS A 902 -7.41 -6.20 -7.77
C LYS A 902 -5.95 -5.95 -8.05
N TYR A 903 -5.34 -5.05 -7.28
CA TYR A 903 -3.92 -4.74 -7.39
C TYR A 903 -3.18 -4.85 -6.06
N SER A 904 -1.89 -5.13 -6.14
CA SER A 904 -0.94 -5.07 -5.02
C SER A 904 0.28 -4.27 -5.44
N ALA A 905 0.78 -3.40 -4.55
CA ALA A 905 1.90 -2.50 -4.80
C ALA A 905 2.61 -2.12 -3.49
N VAL A 906 3.78 -1.48 -3.57
CA VAL A 906 4.49 -0.92 -2.41
C VAL A 906 4.58 0.59 -2.58
N GLY A 907 3.87 1.34 -1.72
CA GLY A 907 4.05 2.78 -1.59
C GLY A 907 5.31 3.08 -0.79
N TYR A 908 5.98 4.18 -1.09
CA TYR A 908 7.12 4.65 -0.29
C TYR A 908 7.04 6.16 -0.09
N SER A 909 7.45 6.64 1.09
CA SER A 909 7.64 8.06 1.33
C SER A 909 9.14 8.36 1.35
N TYR A 910 9.53 9.42 0.63
CA TYR A 910 10.84 10.02 0.74
C TYR A 910 10.65 11.46 1.19
N ILE A 911 11.23 11.81 2.33
CA ILE A 911 11.49 13.22 2.66
C ILE A 911 12.93 13.45 2.20
N PRO A 912 13.19 14.17 1.10
CA PRO A 912 14.53 14.62 0.79
C PRO A 912 14.96 15.59 1.90
N ILE A 913 15.93 15.18 2.72
CA ILE A 913 16.49 16.06 3.75
C ILE A 913 17.85 16.53 3.23
N ASP A 914 18.05 17.85 3.29
CA ASP A 914 19.28 18.50 2.81
C ASP A 914 20.52 17.97 3.55
N ALA A 915 21.59 17.68 2.81
CA ALA A 915 22.86 17.24 3.36
C ALA A 915 23.50 18.28 4.31
N GLU A 916 23.26 19.58 4.09
CA GLU A 916 23.73 20.63 5.01
C GLU A 916 23.02 20.57 6.37
N LEU A 917 21.75 20.19 6.41
CA LEU A 917 20.99 20.01 7.65
C LEU A 917 21.33 18.67 8.33
N LEU A 918 21.54 17.62 7.55
CA LEU A 918 21.90 16.29 8.06
C LEU A 918 23.34 16.19 8.57
N GLY A 919 24.27 16.99 8.03
CA GLY A 919 25.70 16.92 8.33
C GLY A 919 26.48 15.87 7.50
N LEU A 920 25.79 15.03 6.73
CA LEU A 920 26.34 14.05 5.78
C LEU A 920 25.43 13.93 4.55
N SER A 921 26.00 13.66 3.38
CA SER A 921 25.22 13.34 2.18
C SER A 921 24.69 11.90 2.21
N ALA A 922 23.37 11.75 2.29
CA ALA A 922 22.70 10.45 2.23
C ALA A 922 22.73 9.80 0.83
N VAL A 923 23.08 10.57 -0.22
CA VAL A 923 23.08 10.11 -1.62
C VAL A 923 24.07 8.98 -1.86
N ARG A 924 25.19 9.01 -1.12
CA ARG A 924 26.27 8.04 -1.24
C ARG A 924 26.19 6.91 -0.21
N LEU A 925 25.18 6.94 0.66
CA LEU A 925 24.97 5.96 1.72
C LEU A 925 23.83 4.99 1.36
N PRO A 926 23.73 3.85 2.07
CA PRO A 926 22.57 2.96 1.99
C PRO A 926 21.25 3.73 2.17
N ILE A 927 20.20 3.25 1.49
CA ILE A 927 18.92 3.96 1.38
C ILE A 927 18.19 4.09 2.73
N ASP A 928 18.39 3.11 3.61
CA ASP A 928 17.89 3.09 4.99
C ASP A 928 18.82 3.83 5.96
N GLY A 929 19.96 4.36 5.48
CA GLY A 929 20.95 5.07 6.28
C GLY A 929 21.68 4.21 7.31
N ARG A 930 21.56 2.88 7.21
CA ARG A 930 22.14 1.93 8.17
C ARG A 930 23.43 1.31 7.62
N VAL A 931 24.36 1.01 8.52
CA VAL A 931 25.63 0.34 8.19
C VAL A 931 25.87 -0.88 9.08
N PRO A 932 26.47 -1.96 8.54
CA PRO A 932 26.78 -3.14 9.34
C PRO A 932 27.87 -2.83 10.36
N ILE A 933 27.66 -3.24 11.60
CA ILE A 933 28.63 -3.03 12.69
C ILE A 933 29.40 -4.31 13.03
N PHE A 934 28.92 -5.48 12.61
CA PHE A 934 29.63 -6.76 12.74
C PHE A 934 30.05 -7.29 11.38
N ARG A 935 31.29 -7.80 11.30
CA ARG A 935 31.83 -8.45 10.09
C ARG A 935 32.55 -9.74 10.47
N SER A 936 32.46 -10.74 9.61
CA SER A 936 33.23 -11.98 9.78
C SER A 936 34.73 -11.67 9.76
N GLY A 937 35.46 -12.21 10.73
CA GLY A 937 36.89 -11.97 10.92
C GLY A 937 37.23 -10.75 11.78
N GLU A 938 36.25 -10.01 12.29
CA GLU A 938 36.48 -8.89 13.22
C GLU A 938 36.24 -9.29 14.68
N ILE A 939 36.66 -8.42 15.61
CA ILE A 939 36.52 -8.66 17.05
C ILE A 939 35.15 -8.16 17.52
N GLY A 940 34.40 -9.04 18.17
CA GLY A 940 33.20 -8.68 18.92
C GLY A 940 33.39 -8.90 20.42
N ILE A 941 32.67 -8.11 21.21
CA ILE A 941 32.69 -8.08 22.67
C ILE A 941 31.26 -8.21 23.15
N VAL A 942 31.01 -9.14 24.06
CA VAL A 942 29.77 -9.21 24.85
C VAL A 942 30.10 -8.67 26.23
N SER A 943 29.43 -7.62 26.70
CA SER A 943 29.76 -6.93 27.94
C SER A 943 28.51 -6.66 28.78
N ALA A 944 28.52 -7.11 30.04
CA ALA A 944 27.45 -6.85 31.00
C ALA A 944 27.88 -5.75 31.98
N SER A 945 27.03 -4.74 32.17
CA SER A 945 27.24 -3.67 33.15
C SER A 945 26.37 -3.88 34.38
N LYS A 946 26.96 -3.94 35.57
CA LYS A 946 26.25 -4.13 36.84
C LYS A 946 26.66 -3.09 37.86
N SER A 947 25.81 -2.90 38.86
CA SER A 947 26.09 -2.05 40.02
C SER A 947 25.76 -2.80 41.31
N GLN A 948 26.58 -2.58 42.33
CA GLN A 948 26.39 -3.16 43.66
C GLN A 948 26.69 -2.10 44.72
N GLU A 949 25.69 -1.77 45.54
CA GLU A 949 25.88 -0.93 46.72
C GLU A 949 26.78 -1.64 47.74
N LEU A 950 27.78 -0.93 48.27
CA LEU A 950 28.63 -1.44 49.32
C LEU A 950 27.88 -1.37 50.67
N PRO A 951 27.89 -2.46 51.47
CA PRO A 951 27.12 -2.52 52.72
C PRO A 951 27.64 -1.56 53.81
N ASP A 952 28.91 -1.15 53.72
CA ASP A 952 29.58 -0.12 54.52
C ASP A 952 30.80 0.40 53.75
N TYR A 953 31.57 1.33 54.33
CA TYR A 953 32.74 1.97 53.71
C TYR A 953 33.92 2.11 54.69
N ILE A 954 34.37 0.98 55.22
CA ILE A 954 35.43 0.88 56.24
C ILE A 954 36.80 0.84 55.55
N ALA A 955 37.71 1.74 55.96
CA ALA A 955 39.09 1.77 55.45
C ALA A 955 39.82 0.42 55.62
N GLY A 956 40.55 -0.01 54.59
CA GLY A 956 41.26 -1.30 54.55
C GLY A 956 40.37 -2.54 54.39
N LYS A 957 39.03 -2.41 54.37
CA LYS A 957 38.12 -3.54 54.24
C LYS A 957 38.01 -4.01 52.79
N ILE A 958 37.95 -5.33 52.61
CA ILE A 958 37.74 -5.99 51.33
C ILE A 958 36.25 -6.30 51.13
N TYR A 959 35.69 -5.83 50.03
CA TYR A 959 34.32 -6.07 49.59
C TYR A 959 34.32 -7.06 48.42
N ALA A 960 33.50 -8.11 48.51
CA ALA A 960 33.29 -9.03 47.40
C ALA A 960 32.12 -8.55 46.53
N LEU A 961 32.33 -8.51 45.22
CA LEU A 961 31.28 -8.28 44.23
C LEU A 961 30.57 -9.60 43.92
N ALA A 962 29.36 -9.50 43.36
CA ALA A 962 28.55 -10.68 43.02
C ALA A 962 29.16 -11.52 41.88
N ASP A 963 29.99 -10.93 41.02
CA ASP A 963 30.63 -11.60 39.89
C ASP A 963 32.17 -11.56 40.01
N GLN A 964 32.84 -12.55 39.40
CA GLN A 964 34.30 -12.68 39.31
C GLN A 964 34.78 -12.52 37.87
N ARG A 965 36.10 -12.43 37.63
CA ARG A 965 36.70 -12.16 36.30
C ARG A 965 36.09 -10.92 35.63
N ILE A 966 35.96 -9.87 36.42
CA ILE A 966 35.48 -8.58 35.96
C ILE A 966 36.56 -7.88 35.13
N SER A 967 36.16 -7.05 34.17
CA SER A 967 37.05 -6.30 33.29
C SER A 967 37.21 -4.83 33.68
N TRP A 968 36.32 -4.32 34.52
CA TRP A 968 36.30 -2.92 34.95
C TRP A 968 35.52 -2.78 36.26
N CYS A 969 35.94 -1.87 37.13
CA CYS A 969 35.19 -1.47 38.31
C CYS A 969 35.54 -0.03 38.73
N GLU A 970 34.51 0.73 39.05
CA GLU A 970 34.59 2.09 39.59
C GLU A 970 33.65 2.24 40.78
N LEU A 971 34.07 3.03 41.76
CA LEU A 971 33.23 3.38 42.90
C LEU A 971 32.67 4.78 42.70
N GLU A 972 31.38 4.95 42.98
CA GLU A 972 30.70 6.25 43.03
C GLU A 972 29.96 6.41 44.35
N ASP A 973 29.72 7.65 44.73
CA ASP A 973 28.91 8.00 45.88
C ASP A 973 27.41 8.14 45.52
N ALA A 974 26.57 8.48 46.48
CA ALA A 974 25.12 8.62 46.28
C ALA A 974 24.72 9.78 45.37
N ASP A 975 25.59 10.79 45.21
CA ASP A 975 25.41 11.94 44.32
C ASP A 975 26.01 11.70 42.92
N GLY A 976 26.56 10.50 42.67
CA GLY A 976 27.21 10.12 41.41
C GLY A 976 28.64 10.65 41.27
N ILE A 977 29.26 11.12 42.36
CA ILE A 977 30.66 11.56 42.39
C ILE A 977 31.56 10.32 42.38
N LYS A 978 32.45 10.24 41.39
CA LYS A 978 33.43 9.17 41.27
C LYS A 978 34.48 9.25 42.37
N ILE A 979 34.74 8.13 43.01
CA ILE A 979 35.84 8.02 43.97
C ILE A 979 37.16 7.90 43.19
N PRO A 980 38.20 8.67 43.54
CA PRO A 980 39.51 8.56 42.91
C PRO A 980 40.10 7.12 42.95
N PHE A 981 40.69 6.67 41.84
CA PHE A 981 41.28 5.32 41.73
C PHE A 981 42.45 5.07 42.69
N ASP A 982 43.08 6.12 43.23
CA ASP A 982 44.13 6.02 44.24
C ASP A 982 43.61 5.78 45.66
N MET A 983 42.28 5.75 45.86
CA MET A 983 41.64 5.49 47.15
C MET A 983 41.19 4.03 47.34
N TYR A 984 41.27 3.20 46.30
CA TYR A 984 40.89 1.78 46.37
C TYR A 984 41.68 0.91 45.39
N VAL A 985 41.75 -0.39 45.67
CA VAL A 985 42.37 -1.39 44.80
C VAL A 985 41.34 -2.43 44.41
N VAL A 986 41.29 -2.77 43.11
CA VAL A 986 40.38 -3.79 42.58
C VAL A 986 41.17 -5.06 42.22
N ASN A 987 40.72 -6.20 42.70
CA ASN A 987 41.12 -7.51 42.22
C ASN A 987 40.13 -8.00 41.16
N TYR A 988 40.51 -7.84 39.89
CA TYR A 988 39.69 -8.16 38.73
C TYR A 988 39.36 -9.66 38.60
N ASP A 989 40.33 -10.54 38.90
CA ASP A 989 40.14 -11.99 38.79
C ASP A 989 39.10 -12.52 39.79
N TYR A 990 39.15 -12.04 41.04
CA TYR A 990 38.25 -12.49 42.11
C TYR A 990 37.05 -11.57 42.35
N GLY A 991 36.91 -10.48 41.62
CA GLY A 991 35.82 -9.52 41.79
C GLY A 991 35.79 -8.92 43.20
N LYS A 992 36.91 -8.37 43.68
CA LYS A 992 36.99 -7.76 45.02
C LYS A 992 37.47 -6.33 44.96
N VAL A 993 36.87 -5.44 45.75
CA VAL A 993 37.30 -4.06 45.90
C VAL A 993 37.80 -3.85 47.32
N THR A 994 38.97 -3.25 47.49
CA THR A 994 39.57 -2.96 48.80
C THR A 994 39.72 -1.47 48.92
N LEU A 995 39.05 -0.85 49.90
CA LEU A 995 39.28 0.56 50.21
C LEU A 995 40.66 0.69 50.86
N ASN A 996 41.42 1.74 50.53
CA ASN A 996 42.75 1.93 51.08
C ASN A 996 42.71 2.15 52.60
N GLY A 997 43.83 1.90 53.27
CA GLY A 997 43.92 1.94 54.74
C GLY A 997 43.71 3.33 55.34
N ASP A 998 43.84 4.38 54.53
CA ASP A 998 43.64 5.79 54.83
C ASP A 998 42.34 6.36 54.24
N PHE A 999 41.47 5.50 53.68
CA PHE A 999 40.20 5.92 53.09
C PHE A 999 39.33 6.66 54.12
N ALA A 1000 38.87 7.85 53.74
CA ALA A 1000 37.93 8.65 54.51
C ALA A 1000 36.86 9.22 53.57
N LEU A 1001 35.60 9.23 54.03
CA LEU A 1001 34.47 9.68 53.22
C LEU A 1001 34.60 11.16 52.78
N GLY A 1002 35.16 12.02 53.63
CA GLY A 1002 35.45 13.41 53.27
C GLY A 1002 34.20 14.17 52.80
N ASN A 1003 34.23 14.63 51.54
CA ASN A 1003 33.13 15.34 50.88
C ASN A 1003 32.17 14.42 50.10
N LEU A 1004 32.37 13.09 50.14
CA LEU A 1004 31.54 12.11 49.45
C LEU A 1004 30.28 11.78 50.28
N THR A 1005 29.18 11.43 49.61
CA THR A 1005 27.91 11.07 50.27
C THR A 1005 27.67 9.57 50.19
N GLY A 1006 27.55 8.88 51.34
CA GLY A 1006 27.18 7.46 51.35
C GLY A 1006 25.70 7.20 51.01
N PRO A 1007 25.33 5.99 50.56
CA PRO A 1007 26.16 4.80 50.39
C PRO A 1007 27.04 4.86 49.13
N LEU A 1008 28.13 4.09 49.13
CA LEU A 1008 29.02 3.96 47.98
C LEU A 1008 28.53 2.81 47.08
N THR A 1009 28.53 3.01 45.77
CA THR A 1009 28.13 2.01 44.79
C THR A 1009 29.32 1.59 43.93
N ALA A 1010 29.56 0.29 43.82
CA ALA A 1010 30.52 -0.28 42.89
C ALA A 1010 29.83 -0.57 41.55
N LYS A 1011 30.13 0.23 40.53
CA LYS A 1011 29.80 -0.09 39.13
C LYS A 1011 30.89 -0.97 38.56
N TYR A 1012 30.54 -2.10 37.95
CA TYR A 1012 31.51 -3.05 37.42
C TYR A 1012 31.00 -3.77 36.16
N ARG A 1013 31.93 -4.37 35.41
CA ARG A 1013 31.63 -5.10 34.17
C ARG A 1013 32.36 -6.43 34.12
N TYR A 1014 31.76 -7.41 33.46
CA TYR A 1014 32.48 -8.57 32.93
C TYR A 1014 32.17 -8.71 31.45
N GLN A 1015 33.10 -9.28 30.70
CA GLN A 1015 32.99 -9.32 29.25
C GLN A 1015 33.71 -10.53 28.65
N ASP A 1016 33.24 -10.96 27.49
CA ASP A 1016 33.87 -11.96 26.64
C ASP A 1016 34.23 -11.33 25.29
N MET A 1017 35.48 -11.49 24.89
CA MET A 1017 35.99 -11.02 23.61
C MET A 1017 36.24 -12.21 22.68
N GLY A 1018 35.64 -12.19 21.50
CA GLY A 1018 35.73 -13.27 20.53
C GLY A 1018 35.90 -12.77 19.10
N LEU A 1019 36.56 -13.57 18.27
CA LEU A 1019 36.57 -13.34 16.82
C LEU A 1019 35.20 -13.75 16.27
N VAL A 1020 34.55 -12.86 15.52
CA VAL A 1020 33.27 -13.12 14.86
C VAL A 1020 33.50 -14.07 13.68
N ARG A 1021 32.87 -15.23 13.73
CA ARG A 1021 32.89 -16.26 12.68
C ARG A 1021 31.85 -15.96 11.61
N ASP A 1022 30.63 -15.62 12.02
CA ASP A 1022 29.48 -15.46 11.13
C ASP A 1022 28.48 -14.46 11.71
N VAL A 1023 27.78 -13.73 10.84
CA VAL A 1023 26.74 -12.76 11.18
C VAL A 1023 25.56 -13.01 10.26
N LYS A 1024 24.38 -13.21 10.83
CA LYS A 1024 23.17 -13.51 10.07
C LYS A 1024 22.19 -12.34 10.09
N ILE A 1025 21.31 -12.31 9.09
CA ILE A 1025 20.25 -11.29 8.95
C ILE A 1025 19.19 -11.34 10.07
N ASN A 1026 19.15 -12.42 10.86
CA ASN A 1026 18.30 -12.54 12.04
C ASN A 1026 19.00 -12.08 13.33
N ASP A 1027 20.00 -11.20 13.19
CA ASP A 1027 20.78 -10.58 14.28
C ASP A 1027 21.64 -11.54 15.12
N GLN A 1028 21.82 -12.78 14.65
CA GLN A 1028 22.68 -13.75 15.30
C GLN A 1028 24.15 -13.48 14.95
N VAL A 1029 24.97 -13.21 15.97
CA VAL A 1029 26.43 -13.09 15.89
C VAL A 1029 27.06 -14.34 16.47
N THR A 1030 27.88 -15.04 15.68
CA THR A 1030 28.56 -16.25 16.12
C THR A 1030 30.05 -16.01 16.30
N PHE A 1031 30.59 -16.36 17.45
CA PHE A 1031 32.02 -16.28 17.79
C PHE A 1031 32.77 -17.59 17.49
N THR A 1032 34.10 -17.50 17.44
CA THR A 1032 34.99 -18.67 17.29
C THR A 1032 35.28 -19.39 18.61
N LYS A 1033 35.01 -18.75 19.75
CA LYS A 1033 35.19 -19.29 21.10
C LYS A 1033 33.87 -19.20 21.86
N PRO A 1034 33.59 -20.14 22.78
CA PRO A 1034 32.38 -20.09 23.60
C PRO A 1034 32.46 -18.96 24.64
N LEU A 1035 31.31 -18.43 25.03
CA LEU A 1035 31.18 -17.46 26.11
C LEU A 1035 31.61 -18.07 27.45
N THR A 1036 32.23 -17.25 28.30
CA THR A 1036 32.72 -17.69 29.62
C THR A 1036 31.83 -17.20 30.76
N HIS A 1037 30.88 -16.31 30.51
CA HIS A 1037 29.88 -15.82 31.47
C HIS A 1037 28.45 -16.00 30.97
N ASN A 1038 27.49 -15.92 31.90
CA ASN A 1038 26.07 -15.76 31.56
C ASN A 1038 25.76 -14.27 31.37
N TYR A 1039 24.96 -13.97 30.35
CA TYR A 1039 24.57 -12.61 30.01
C TYR A 1039 23.04 -12.46 29.98
N ASP A 1040 22.55 -11.46 30.70
CA ASP A 1040 21.13 -11.11 30.73
C ASP A 1040 20.86 -9.93 29.78
N PRO A 1041 19.78 -9.97 28.97
CA PRO A 1041 19.41 -8.88 28.06
C PRO A 1041 19.32 -7.50 28.72
N ALA A 1042 18.87 -7.43 29.98
CA ALA A 1042 18.59 -6.16 30.65
C ALA A 1042 19.83 -5.29 30.91
N ASN A 1043 21.02 -5.90 30.90
CA ASN A 1043 22.26 -5.22 31.26
C ASN A 1043 23.45 -5.56 30.36
N THR A 1044 23.20 -6.26 29.25
CA THR A 1044 24.25 -6.72 28.34
C THR A 1044 24.14 -6.04 26.99
N ILE A 1045 25.30 -5.65 26.47
CA ILE A 1045 25.47 -5.23 25.09
C ILE A 1045 26.35 -6.22 24.32
N VAL A 1046 26.14 -6.27 23.01
CA VAL A 1046 27.01 -6.93 22.04
C VAL A 1046 27.57 -5.84 21.15
N GLY A 1047 28.91 -5.71 21.12
CA GLY A 1047 29.60 -4.63 20.43
C GLY A 1047 30.72 -5.12 19.53
N SER A 1048 31.02 -4.37 18.48
CA SER A 1048 32.24 -4.56 17.68
C SER A 1048 33.33 -3.62 18.17
N ALA A 1049 34.57 -4.10 18.13
CA ALA A 1049 35.72 -3.37 18.67
C ALA A 1049 36.65 -2.85 17.57
N LEU A 1050 36.98 -1.56 17.65
CA LEU A 1050 38.05 -0.95 16.87
C LEU A 1050 39.40 -1.42 17.45
N VAL A 1051 40.18 -2.12 16.63
CA VAL A 1051 41.48 -2.67 17.03
C VAL A 1051 42.59 -1.68 16.69
N ILE A 1052 43.25 -1.16 17.73
CA ILE A 1052 44.43 -0.28 17.59
C ILE A 1052 45.71 -1.12 17.49
N GLY A 1053 45.81 -2.19 18.29
CA GLY A 1053 47.02 -2.99 18.43
C GLY A 1053 47.91 -2.47 19.57
N ASP A 1054 49.21 -2.74 19.51
CA ASP A 1054 50.12 -2.36 20.59
C ASP A 1054 50.42 -0.86 20.56
N MET A 1055 50.16 -0.18 21.67
CA MET A 1055 50.39 1.26 21.84
C MET A 1055 51.64 1.48 22.69
N GLN A 1056 52.67 2.04 22.07
CA GLN A 1056 53.94 2.37 22.72
C GLN A 1056 54.64 3.49 21.96
N SER A 1057 55.21 4.46 22.69
CA SER A 1057 56.07 5.47 22.08
C SER A 1057 57.42 4.91 21.68
N ARG A 1058 57.83 5.17 20.44
CA ARG A 1058 59.13 4.74 19.90
C ARG A 1058 59.60 5.65 18.78
N TYR A 1059 60.91 5.69 18.54
CA TYR A 1059 61.47 6.28 17.33
C TYR A 1059 61.71 5.19 16.27
N THR A 1060 61.60 5.56 14.99
CA THR A 1060 61.85 4.66 13.86
C THR A 1060 62.55 5.39 12.73
N ARG A 1061 63.06 4.63 11.75
CA ARG A 1061 63.57 5.17 10.47
C ARG A 1061 64.63 6.26 10.64
N LYS A 1062 65.62 6.01 11.51
CA LYS A 1062 66.73 6.95 11.74
C LYS A 1062 67.75 6.85 10.61
N PHE A 1063 68.06 7.96 9.95
CA PHE A 1063 69.09 8.06 8.93
C PHE A 1063 69.65 9.48 8.83
N VAL A 1064 70.71 9.65 8.02
CA VAL A 1064 71.38 10.94 7.82
C VAL A 1064 71.45 11.32 6.35
N GLN A 1065 71.46 12.62 6.05
CA GLN A 1065 71.53 13.17 4.69
C GLN A 1065 72.51 14.34 4.63
N SER A 1066 73.13 14.56 3.46
CA SER A 1066 74.11 15.63 3.23
C SER A 1066 73.51 17.02 3.16
N THR A 1067 72.23 17.16 2.81
CA THR A 1067 71.57 18.47 2.63
C THR A 1067 70.08 18.37 2.95
N TRP A 1068 69.54 19.38 3.62
CA TRP A 1068 68.09 19.56 3.79
C TRP A 1068 67.47 20.21 2.55
N ASP A 1069 66.68 19.45 1.79
CA ASP A 1069 65.98 19.89 0.57
C ASP A 1069 64.49 20.20 0.82
N SER A 1070 64.04 20.16 2.08
CA SER A 1070 62.63 20.29 2.48
C SER A 1070 61.71 19.19 1.93
N ILE A 1071 62.26 18.03 1.56
CA ILE A 1071 61.50 16.86 1.14
C ILE A 1071 61.33 15.89 2.32
N TRP A 1072 60.08 15.65 2.71
CA TRP A 1072 59.74 14.69 3.77
C TRP A 1072 59.61 13.29 3.18
N LYS A 1073 60.69 12.51 3.27
CA LYS A 1073 60.71 11.09 2.90
C LYS A 1073 61.26 10.22 4.04
N ASP A 1074 60.89 8.95 4.00
CA ASP A 1074 61.30 7.92 4.95
C ASP A 1074 62.56 7.15 4.46
N GLU A 1075 63.30 7.74 3.51
CA GLU A 1075 64.50 7.20 2.87
C GLU A 1075 65.57 8.30 2.69
N VAL A 1076 66.84 7.89 2.52
CA VAL A 1076 67.95 8.82 2.29
C VAL A 1076 67.80 9.49 0.92
N VAL A 1077 67.95 10.81 0.87
CA VAL A 1077 67.97 11.61 -0.35
C VAL A 1077 69.35 12.26 -0.46
N GLY A 1078 69.97 12.18 -1.64
CA GLY A 1078 71.31 12.69 -1.90
C GLY A 1078 72.44 11.70 -1.57
N ALA A 1079 73.68 12.21 -1.55
CA ALA A 1079 74.87 11.40 -1.32
C ALA A 1079 75.03 11.03 0.16
N ALA A 1080 75.56 9.82 0.41
CA ALA A 1080 75.87 9.35 1.76
C ALA A 1080 76.93 10.22 2.45
N ILE A 1081 76.79 10.39 3.77
CA ILE A 1081 77.74 11.10 4.61
C ILE A 1081 78.32 10.19 5.70
N SER A 1082 79.51 10.49 6.17
CA SER A 1082 80.17 9.76 7.25
C SER A 1082 79.70 10.19 8.65
N ALA A 1083 79.18 11.42 8.79
CA ALA A 1083 78.64 11.92 10.06
C ALA A 1083 77.38 11.14 10.43
N ASN A 1084 77.32 10.62 11.64
CA ASN A 1084 76.18 9.84 12.13
C ASN A 1084 76.02 10.04 13.65
N TYR A 1085 74.82 9.78 14.14
CA TYR A 1085 74.50 9.74 15.57
C TYR A 1085 74.59 8.28 16.05
N ASN A 1086 75.24 8.01 17.18
CA ASN A 1086 75.41 6.66 17.72
C ASN A 1086 74.20 6.27 18.58
N ASP A 1087 73.11 5.88 17.93
CA ASP A 1087 71.88 5.46 18.61
C ASP A 1087 71.94 4.07 19.24
N THR A 1088 72.97 3.26 18.92
CA THR A 1088 73.19 1.95 19.57
C THR A 1088 73.56 2.09 21.04
N LEU A 1089 74.43 3.06 21.38
CA LEU A 1089 74.83 3.33 22.76
C LEU A 1089 73.95 4.39 23.43
N TYR A 1090 73.44 5.34 22.63
CA TYR A 1090 72.66 6.48 23.11
C TYR A 1090 71.37 6.63 22.30
N PRO A 1091 70.40 5.72 22.45
CA PRO A 1091 69.15 5.77 21.70
C PRO A 1091 68.42 7.10 21.93
N ILE A 1092 67.69 7.55 20.92
CA ILE A 1092 66.83 8.74 21.06
C ILE A 1092 65.69 8.36 22.01
N ALA A 1093 65.68 8.95 23.21
CA ALA A 1093 64.69 8.61 24.21
C ALA A 1093 63.37 9.35 23.93
N VAL A 1094 62.25 8.65 24.12
CA VAL A 1094 60.89 9.17 23.98
C VAL A 1094 60.07 8.69 25.18
N THR A 1095 58.90 9.30 25.42
CA THR A 1095 57.97 8.88 26.47
C THR A 1095 56.56 8.82 25.90
N ASN A 1096 55.71 7.96 26.45
CA ASN A 1096 54.30 7.81 26.04
C ASN A 1096 53.54 9.13 26.14
N LYS A 1097 53.82 9.92 27.19
CA LYS A 1097 53.24 11.25 27.42
C LYS A 1097 53.82 12.37 26.55
N GLY A 1098 55.14 12.41 26.35
CA GLY A 1098 55.81 13.55 25.71
C GLY A 1098 55.76 13.53 24.18
N ASN A 1099 55.79 12.32 23.62
CA ASN A 1099 56.01 12.09 22.21
C ASN A 1099 54.75 12.30 21.35
N ILE A 1100 54.94 12.63 20.07
CA ILE A 1100 53.86 12.83 19.09
C ILE A 1100 54.11 12.04 17.81
N GLN A 1101 53.06 11.79 17.04
CA GLN A 1101 53.18 11.19 15.71
C GLN A 1101 53.73 12.25 14.76
N GLU A 1102 55.03 12.19 14.46
CA GLU A 1102 55.71 13.25 13.72
C GLU A 1102 56.96 12.71 12.99
N ARG A 1103 57.34 13.39 11.91
CA ARG A 1103 58.65 13.21 11.29
C ARG A 1103 59.54 14.37 11.67
N TRP A 1104 60.78 14.07 12.07
CA TRP A 1104 61.74 15.06 12.56
C TRP A 1104 62.94 15.21 11.62
N ALA A 1105 63.38 16.46 11.47
CA ALA A 1105 64.60 16.85 10.77
C ALA A 1105 65.46 17.73 11.68
N ILE A 1106 66.62 17.21 12.06
CA ILE A 1106 67.63 17.93 12.81
C ILE A 1106 68.66 18.48 11.81
N VAL A 1107 68.50 19.75 11.45
CA VAL A 1107 69.26 20.39 10.35
C VAL A 1107 70.41 21.21 10.93
N PHE A 1108 71.64 20.80 10.66
CA PHE A 1108 72.84 21.49 11.12
C PHE A 1108 73.00 22.85 10.43
N THR A 1109 73.23 23.89 11.22
CA THR A 1109 73.53 25.27 10.79
C THR A 1109 75.02 25.62 10.91
N GLY A 1110 75.80 24.71 11.46
CA GLY A 1110 77.26 24.78 11.61
C GLY A 1110 77.81 23.39 11.94
N ASN A 1111 79.02 23.32 12.49
CA ASN A 1111 79.62 22.03 12.89
C ASN A 1111 79.03 21.47 14.19
N THR A 1112 78.45 22.33 15.03
CA THR A 1112 77.93 21.97 16.36
C THR A 1112 76.50 22.45 16.62
N SER A 1113 75.99 23.43 15.87
CA SER A 1113 74.64 23.97 16.04
C SER A 1113 73.66 23.38 15.03
N PHE A 1114 72.43 23.13 15.46
CA PHE A 1114 71.36 22.59 14.62
C PHE A 1114 69.98 23.17 14.97
N ARG A 1115 69.07 23.07 14.01
CA ARG A 1115 67.63 23.40 14.12
C ARG A 1115 66.81 22.13 14.20
N ILE A 1116 65.74 22.15 14.98
CA ILE A 1116 64.84 21.02 15.20
C ILE A 1116 63.52 21.32 14.49
N ILE A 1117 63.23 20.59 13.42
CA ILE A 1117 62.08 20.86 12.56
C ILE A 1117 61.20 19.61 12.51
N GLY A 1118 59.91 19.73 12.81
CA GLY A 1118 58.89 18.70 12.56
C GLY A 1118 58.15 18.95 11.25
N GLU A 1119 57.65 17.90 10.58
CA GLU A 1119 56.86 18.01 9.35
C GLU A 1119 55.61 18.86 9.56
N THR A 1120 54.89 18.56 10.63
CA THR A 1120 53.64 19.27 10.96
C THR A 1120 53.83 20.33 12.03
N SER A 1121 54.87 20.22 12.85
CA SER A 1121 55.13 21.10 14.00
C SER A 1121 56.06 22.28 13.66
N GLY A 1122 56.73 22.25 12.50
CA GLY A 1122 57.65 23.31 12.08
C GLY A 1122 58.91 23.37 12.93
N LEU A 1123 59.59 24.53 12.95
CA LEU A 1123 60.79 24.74 13.78
C LEU A 1123 60.38 24.87 15.25
N ILE A 1124 60.65 23.84 16.05
CA ILE A 1124 60.28 23.80 17.47
C ILE A 1124 61.41 24.23 18.40
N GLY A 1125 62.64 24.35 17.88
CA GLY A 1125 63.79 24.79 18.67
C GLY A 1125 65.12 24.69 17.94
N THR A 1126 66.18 25.02 18.67
CA THR A 1126 67.57 24.88 18.25
C THR A 1126 68.36 24.14 19.31
N GLY A 1127 69.40 23.41 18.92
CA GLY A 1127 70.27 22.70 19.86
C GLY A 1127 71.73 22.76 19.44
N VAL A 1128 72.59 22.25 20.32
CA VAL A 1128 74.03 22.11 20.07
C VAL A 1128 74.49 20.69 20.42
N THR A 1129 75.55 20.21 19.77
CA THR A 1129 76.08 18.86 20.00
C THR A 1129 76.76 18.67 21.37
N THR A 1130 76.98 19.76 22.11
CA THR A 1130 77.68 19.76 23.41
C THR A 1130 76.74 19.64 24.63
N GLU A 1131 75.43 19.67 24.41
CA GLU A 1131 74.39 19.59 25.46
C GLU A 1131 73.30 18.60 25.05
N ASP A 1132 72.58 18.04 26.03
CA ASP A 1132 71.43 17.20 25.74
C ASP A 1132 70.32 18.05 25.13
N CYS A 1133 69.72 17.55 24.06
CA CYS A 1133 68.67 18.25 23.33
C CYS A 1133 67.32 17.64 23.67
N GLU A 1134 66.53 18.37 24.46
CA GLU A 1134 65.23 17.93 25.01
C GLU A 1134 64.14 18.97 24.71
N PRO A 1135 63.70 19.13 23.45
CA PRO A 1135 62.65 20.10 23.11
C PRO A 1135 61.34 19.75 23.84
N ILE A 1136 60.81 20.70 24.61
CA ILE A 1136 59.60 20.51 25.41
C ILE A 1136 58.34 20.57 24.54
N ASN A 1137 57.46 19.59 24.73
CA ASN A 1137 56.10 19.60 24.21
C ASN A 1137 55.22 20.53 25.07
N PRO A 1138 54.72 21.65 24.52
CA PRO A 1138 53.91 22.60 25.29
C PRO A 1138 52.55 22.02 25.71
N VAL A 1139 52.10 20.94 25.09
CA VAL A 1139 50.82 20.29 25.40
C VAL A 1139 50.91 19.45 26.68
N THR A 1140 52.01 18.71 26.86
CA THR A 1140 52.15 17.74 27.95
C THR A 1140 53.22 18.11 28.98
N ASN A 1141 53.97 19.19 28.75
CA ASN A 1141 55.13 19.62 29.54
C ASN A 1141 56.23 18.56 29.71
N ALA A 1142 56.28 17.58 28.80
CA ALA A 1142 57.33 16.58 28.71
C ALA A 1142 58.12 16.76 27.40
N PRO A 1143 59.39 16.31 27.30
CA PRO A 1143 60.14 16.38 26.05
C PRO A 1143 59.48 15.58 24.93
N TYR A 1144 59.46 16.10 23.71
CA TYR A 1144 59.06 15.34 22.52
C TYR A 1144 59.96 14.11 22.35
N PHE A 1145 61.26 14.33 22.53
CA PHE A 1145 62.32 13.33 22.53
C PHE A 1145 63.55 13.93 23.23
N THR A 1146 64.49 13.08 23.62
CA THR A 1146 65.80 13.45 24.18
C THR A 1146 66.91 12.89 23.29
N ILE A 1147 67.77 13.76 22.76
CA ILE A 1147 69.01 13.38 22.06
C ILE A 1147 70.18 13.68 23.00
N LYS A 1148 70.96 12.64 23.35
CA LYS A 1148 72.10 12.76 24.26
C LYS A 1148 73.32 13.35 23.56
N LYS A 1149 74.04 14.26 24.24
CA LYS A 1149 75.25 14.87 23.68
C LYS A 1149 76.34 13.85 23.32
N GLU A 1150 76.45 12.76 24.09
CA GLU A 1150 77.45 11.71 23.89
C GLU A 1150 77.22 10.89 22.61
N GLY A 1151 76.02 10.95 22.04
CA GLY A 1151 75.68 10.24 20.80
C GLY A 1151 76.19 10.92 19.53
N TRP A 1152 76.61 12.19 19.57
CA TRP A 1152 77.08 12.90 18.38
C TRP A 1152 78.45 12.40 17.92
N GLY A 1153 78.51 11.81 16.72
CA GLY A 1153 79.77 11.51 16.03
C GLY A 1153 80.46 12.76 15.47
N ASN A 1154 81.71 12.62 15.02
CA ASN A 1154 82.44 13.70 14.34
C ASN A 1154 82.01 13.84 12.87
N GLY A 1155 82.30 15.00 12.25
CA GLY A 1155 82.14 15.22 10.81
C GLY A 1155 80.86 15.95 10.37
N TRP A 1156 80.09 16.52 11.31
CA TRP A 1156 78.92 17.34 10.98
C TRP A 1156 79.32 18.67 10.33
N ALA A 1157 78.54 19.09 9.34
CA ALA A 1157 78.69 20.34 8.62
C ALA A 1157 77.32 21.01 8.45
N SER A 1158 77.33 22.33 8.21
CA SER A 1158 76.12 23.07 7.88
C SER A 1158 75.43 22.45 6.66
N GLY A 1159 74.13 22.19 6.78
CA GLY A 1159 73.31 21.52 5.77
C GLY A 1159 73.05 20.05 6.05
N ASN A 1160 73.91 19.36 6.81
CA ASN A 1160 73.70 17.95 7.18
C ASN A 1160 72.41 17.80 8.00
N VAL A 1161 71.74 16.66 7.85
CA VAL A 1161 70.46 16.38 8.51
C VAL A 1161 70.49 15.02 9.18
N LEU A 1162 70.04 14.96 10.43
CA LEU A 1162 69.59 13.72 11.07
C LEU A 1162 68.07 13.64 10.96
N ARG A 1163 67.56 12.54 10.40
CA ARG A 1163 66.14 12.26 10.19
C ARG A 1163 65.73 11.07 11.05
N PHE A 1164 64.56 11.16 11.65
CA PHE A 1164 63.90 10.06 12.33
C PHE A 1164 62.40 10.37 12.47
N ASN A 1165 61.60 9.34 12.67
CA ASN A 1165 60.17 9.49 12.91
C ASN A 1165 59.85 9.05 14.33
N THR A 1166 58.85 9.66 14.93
CA THR A 1166 58.30 9.23 16.21
C THR A 1166 56.91 8.66 16.02
N ILE A 1167 56.64 7.54 16.71
CA ILE A 1167 55.31 6.93 16.81
C ILE A 1167 54.75 7.27 18.19
N ALA A 1168 53.57 7.90 18.25
CA ALA A 1168 52.94 8.26 19.52
C ALA A 1168 52.25 7.07 20.18
N ALA A 1169 52.11 7.13 21.51
CA ALA A 1169 51.26 6.22 22.27
C ALA A 1169 49.80 6.72 22.33
N ASN A 1170 49.30 7.29 21.23
CA ASN A 1170 47.91 7.70 21.07
C ASN A 1170 47.38 7.34 19.67
N HIS A 1171 46.08 7.18 19.51
CA HIS A 1171 45.44 6.78 18.25
C HIS A 1171 44.21 7.65 17.95
N PRO A 1172 44.08 8.21 16.72
CA PRO A 1172 42.92 9.02 16.33
C PRO A 1172 41.67 8.17 16.16
N ILE A 1173 40.53 8.62 16.67
CA ILE A 1173 39.23 7.97 16.52
C ILE A 1173 38.19 9.05 16.24
N TRP A 1174 37.28 8.78 15.33
CA TRP A 1174 36.14 9.62 15.06
C TRP A 1174 34.88 8.99 15.66
N VAL A 1175 34.13 9.79 16.41
CA VAL A 1175 32.85 9.43 17.00
C VAL A 1175 31.75 10.11 16.20
N ILE A 1176 30.80 9.33 15.71
CA ILE A 1176 29.63 9.80 14.98
C ILE A 1176 28.42 9.63 15.89
N ARG A 1177 27.66 10.70 16.10
CA ARG A 1177 26.37 10.68 16.79
C ARG A 1177 25.27 10.96 15.78
N THR A 1178 24.29 10.05 15.68
CA THR A 1178 23.12 10.22 14.81
C THR A 1178 21.86 10.37 15.66
N VAL A 1179 21.06 11.39 15.39
CA VAL A 1179 19.77 11.67 16.04
C VAL A 1179 18.68 11.52 14.97
N LYS A 1180 17.74 10.60 15.18
CA LYS A 1180 16.57 10.43 14.30
C LYS A 1180 15.50 11.47 14.62
N GLN A 1181 14.66 11.76 13.64
CA GLN A 1181 13.47 12.60 13.83
C GLN A 1181 12.57 11.97 14.90
N SER A 1182 12.42 12.65 16.03
CA SER A 1182 11.79 12.08 17.22
C SER A 1182 11.53 13.13 18.30
N GLU A 1183 10.61 12.83 19.20
CA GLU A 1183 10.53 13.50 20.50
C GLU A 1183 11.53 12.86 21.49
N PRO A 1184 12.14 13.63 22.42
CA PRO A 1184 13.08 13.08 23.39
C PRO A 1184 12.37 12.11 24.35
N THR A 1185 12.95 10.92 24.55
CA THR A 1185 12.40 9.92 25.49
C THR A 1185 12.94 10.08 26.91
N VAL A 1186 14.09 10.74 27.07
CA VAL A 1186 14.79 10.97 28.33
C VAL A 1186 15.28 12.42 28.43
N LEU A 1187 15.39 12.94 29.66
CA LEU A 1187 15.87 14.30 29.91
C LEU A 1187 17.39 14.43 29.77
N SER A 1188 18.13 13.39 30.11
CA SER A 1188 19.58 13.32 30.01
C SER A 1188 19.95 12.01 29.34
N ASP A 1189 20.69 12.11 28.24
CA ASP A 1189 21.15 10.98 27.45
C ASP A 1189 22.67 10.87 27.52
N SER A 1190 23.18 9.64 27.53
CA SER A 1190 24.61 9.36 27.65
C SER A 1190 24.94 7.99 27.07
N PHE A 1191 26.12 7.88 26.47
CA PHE A 1191 26.73 6.62 26.05
C PHE A 1191 28.18 6.59 26.54
N GLN A 1192 28.80 5.41 26.64
CA GLN A 1192 30.17 5.29 27.14
C GLN A 1192 31.08 4.64 26.10
N ILE A 1193 32.29 5.20 25.97
CA ILE A 1193 33.39 4.66 25.15
C ILE A 1193 34.44 4.09 26.11
N MET A 1194 34.94 2.89 25.82
CA MET A 1194 35.96 2.24 26.65
C MET A 1194 37.21 1.95 25.82
N LEU A 1195 38.36 2.47 26.28
CA LEU A 1195 39.70 2.03 25.87
C LEU A 1195 40.17 0.92 26.81
N ARG A 1196 40.67 -0.17 26.23
CA ARG A 1196 41.25 -1.28 27.00
C ARG A 1196 42.48 -1.86 26.31
N GLY A 1197 43.32 -2.53 27.07
CA GLY A 1197 44.45 -3.31 26.60
C GLY A 1197 45.02 -4.14 27.74
N ASP A 1198 46.01 -4.96 27.44
CA ASP A 1198 46.73 -5.76 28.41
C ASP A 1198 48.10 -5.13 28.72
N ILE A 1199 48.61 -5.34 29.93
CA ILE A 1199 49.92 -4.85 30.36
C ILE A 1199 50.90 -6.02 30.48
N ASP A 1200 52.17 -5.75 30.21
CA ASP A 1200 53.21 -6.75 30.46
C ASP A 1200 53.40 -6.93 31.97
N ARG A 1201 53.21 -8.15 32.47
CA ARG A 1201 53.41 -8.46 33.89
C ARG A 1201 54.90 -8.59 34.14
N VAL A 1202 55.52 -7.52 34.64
CA VAL A 1202 56.87 -7.62 35.21
C VAL A 1202 56.76 -8.51 36.46
N ALA A 1203 57.37 -9.70 36.39
CA ALA A 1203 57.38 -10.70 37.45
C ALA A 1203 58.18 -10.27 38.70
#